data_AF-D6GTH7-F1
#
_entry.id   AF-D6GTH7-F1
#
_cell.length_a   1.000
_cell.length_b   1.000
_cell.length_c   1.000
_cell.angle_alpha   90.00
_cell.angle_beta   90.00
_cell.angle_gamma   90.00
#
_symmetry.space_group_name_H-M   'P 1'
#
loop_
_entity.id
_entity.type
_entity.pdbx_description
1 polymer ?
#
loop_
_entity_poly.entity_id
_entity_poly.type
_entity_poly.pdbx_seq_one_letter_code
_entity_poly.pdbx_strand_id
1 'polypeptide(L)'
;MLEDGIITDEEREMLIDNCSQYTALETDFSAKIYELNGIIEGVISDNEINEKEVCRLQEWMRTNESFIRDHKPSKIICEKIDQILEDGIVTQAEQESLLEILKKRLNDAQIETKIGYLKTCVKERKNLGIDLIDLLDNAEAIDIIHNRAERELGIALNSYSGTYVHDPEIVFVSLVLIGMLYYDGAFYESVRKTYKNLYQRYSEQKVEGLIRTLLNKYRIKDDVTGTKTRIINVVLAGSIVPSYYLGAFFEFIYDIYKLNFDSDLPDDLYGEFRFVYDGLQNVMRSESDELQVNVTKKTYKLIKSTKQLITNPVYNDAVIKLSIIIVRLIDKYIWDKDNVLYNPYLKRGYEEWLSTINREKEYGHRSKSEQLRSRWEPEYVLNGNTVYLVPPIHRVKATYDFRNIRIIVKNEEKVIYDDYVEDIREIIGGYQIKNPAIELSNPLGRIVYQLVAGNEVIYESKTRLHRNFIVFDERGQEQANNKDYSGTAVFCTKSKVDKLYLYFSGESYCLSSYSAHLGDAVLVDNKVFNFSEMIRPGVFGEKYDGYFVAQADCKFEVFKNEVFLVFESEFTDSSFEIQINQRSYKMDAFEHSTVERKGINKYSLKLDCLDSGIYQLRVNALHSGKRISVLRTQFAIDKNLHVEQVENNKNSYIVSVESDLMSQPIFDEICIQDFREDWIKLNWNNQEYIYYVPFRFPLYRIDNGDWRPFSQEIWIGDITQESSIDLYGCKYDKICLLTSAGQIEEAPGLKNEGVFSRFSAGFLLSYKSNYDCVGIVLVAEERFHEGIWCYNKCILDEDKTTVIYSHEDKALVVTPCFYGQGNIRFKIIDDEDNVVYTSSALEKEVQENVYDLSSFINYKVIFFEKERGLSLKKEHILKEFPIVFYAREDFVGKSFKIKEVYFDQFVRGEFLRKRHYFNTTYVYFKEMISGNEYIGEVYVRTYNGAFMLDNINPVDIEICSDVIDGMIELSITKDGDGLLLDFDHHGIMNSMDDGKAVDIFSYNIDMKGVESV
;
A
#
# COMPACT_ATOMS: atom_id res chain seq x y z
N MET A 1 4.18 2.71 33.75
CA MET A 1 4.98 1.85 34.67
C MET A 1 6.45 1.70 34.25
N LEU A 2 6.89 2.24 33.10
CA LEU A 2 8.30 2.20 32.66
C LEU A 2 8.92 3.60 32.48
N GLU A 3 8.26 4.66 32.98
CA GLU A 3 8.63 6.06 32.72
C GLU A 3 9.98 6.47 33.31
N ASP A 4 10.42 5.86 34.41
CA ASP A 4 11.72 6.14 35.05
C ASP A 4 12.83 5.18 34.61
N GLY A 5 12.51 4.20 33.75
CA GLY A 5 13.42 3.17 33.28
C GLY A 5 13.87 2.17 34.36
N ILE A 6 13.22 2.12 35.53
CA ILE A 6 13.56 1.23 36.64
C ILE A 6 12.29 0.52 37.14
N ILE A 7 12.13 -0.76 36.82
CA ILE A 7 11.02 -1.56 37.35
C ILE A 7 11.31 -1.90 38.81
N THR A 8 10.46 -1.42 39.73
CA THR A 8 10.52 -1.80 41.14
C THR A 8 9.90 -3.19 41.36
N ASP A 9 10.27 -3.87 42.45
CA ASP A 9 9.72 -5.21 42.77
C ASP A 9 8.18 -5.18 42.95
N GLU A 10 7.61 -4.05 43.40
CA GLU A 10 6.16 -3.85 43.54
C GLU A 10 5.46 -3.65 42.19
N GLU A 11 6.06 -2.93 41.25
CA GLU A 11 5.55 -2.79 39.88
C GLU A 11 5.67 -4.12 39.12
N ARG A 12 6.74 -4.87 39.37
CA ARG A 12 6.92 -6.22 38.83
C ARG A 12 5.81 -7.16 39.32
N GLU A 13 5.48 -7.15 40.61
CA GLU A 13 4.38 -7.97 41.13
C GLU A 13 3.01 -7.54 40.58
N MET A 14 2.74 -6.24 40.43
CA MET A 14 1.48 -5.77 39.82
C MET A 14 1.35 -6.15 38.33
N LEU A 15 2.45 -6.10 37.58
CA LEU A 15 2.48 -6.54 36.18
C LEU A 15 2.22 -8.06 36.08
N ILE A 16 2.81 -8.85 36.97
CA ILE A 16 2.58 -10.30 37.02
C ILE A 16 1.12 -10.61 37.36
N ASP A 17 0.53 -9.92 38.34
CA ASP A 17 -0.86 -10.16 38.76
C ASP A 17 -1.87 -9.77 37.65
N ASN A 18 -1.63 -8.67 36.94
CA ASN A 18 -2.45 -8.24 35.81
C ASN A 18 -2.35 -9.18 34.60
N CYS A 19 -1.13 -9.64 34.24
CA CYS A 19 -0.97 -10.62 33.15
C CYS A 19 -1.63 -11.97 33.50
N SER A 20 -1.56 -12.40 34.77
CA SER A 20 -2.18 -13.66 35.23
C SER A 20 -3.71 -13.63 35.16
N GLN A 21 -4.32 -12.45 35.31
CA GLN A 21 -5.77 -12.26 35.14
C GLN A 21 -6.21 -12.27 33.66
N TYR A 22 -5.31 -11.90 32.74
CA TYR A 22 -5.54 -11.94 31.28
C TYR A 22 -5.56 -13.38 30.73
N THR A 23 -4.62 -14.21 31.15
CA THR A 23 -4.49 -15.62 30.73
C THR A 23 -5.74 -16.47 31.04
N ALA A 24 -6.54 -16.06 32.02
CA ALA A 24 -7.69 -16.84 32.51
C ALA A 24 -8.95 -16.77 31.62
N LEU A 25 -8.97 -15.89 30.60
CA LEU A 25 -10.17 -15.58 29.81
C LEU A 25 -10.18 -16.10 28.37
N GLU A 26 -9.06 -16.60 27.83
CA GLU A 26 -8.98 -17.10 26.45
C GLU A 26 -8.90 -18.63 26.36
N THR A 27 -9.88 -19.24 25.70
CA THR A 27 -9.92 -20.68 25.41
C THR A 27 -9.60 -21.02 23.95
N ASP A 28 -8.84 -20.19 23.24
CA ASP A 28 -8.42 -20.45 21.86
C ASP A 28 -6.94 -20.90 21.76
N PHE A 29 -6.64 -21.79 20.82
CA PHE A 29 -5.30 -22.34 20.62
C PHE A 29 -4.29 -21.28 20.14
N SER A 30 -4.77 -20.28 19.38
CA SER A 30 -3.95 -19.18 18.85
C SER A 30 -3.52 -18.21 19.95
N ALA A 31 -4.42 -17.88 20.88
CA ALA A 31 -4.16 -17.06 22.06
C ALA A 31 -2.98 -17.59 22.90
N LYS A 32 -3.00 -18.90 23.18
CA LYS A 32 -1.91 -19.58 23.94
C LYS A 32 -0.56 -19.55 23.23
N ILE A 33 -0.55 -19.49 21.89
CA ILE A 33 0.68 -19.34 21.11
C ILE A 33 1.23 -17.92 21.26
N TYR A 34 0.37 -16.90 21.16
CA TYR A 34 0.76 -15.50 21.35
C TYR A 34 1.26 -15.23 22.77
N GLU A 35 0.55 -15.74 23.77
CA GLU A 35 0.95 -15.63 25.18
C GLU A 35 2.33 -16.24 25.41
N LEU A 36 2.57 -17.46 24.90
CA LEU A 36 3.89 -18.09 25.01
C LEU A 36 4.96 -17.31 24.24
N ASN A 37 4.65 -16.71 23.08
CA ASN A 37 5.59 -15.83 22.37
C ASN A 37 5.95 -14.60 23.19
N GLY A 38 4.97 -13.94 23.82
CA GLY A 38 5.19 -12.78 24.68
C GLY A 38 6.01 -13.11 25.94
N ILE A 39 5.74 -14.26 26.58
CA ILE A 39 6.56 -14.74 27.71
C ILE A 39 8.01 -14.95 27.27
N ILE A 40 8.20 -15.59 26.11
CA ILE A 40 9.55 -15.82 25.57
C ILE A 40 10.25 -14.52 25.22
N GLU A 41 9.56 -13.58 24.59
CA GLU A 41 10.10 -12.26 24.24
C GLU A 41 10.56 -11.50 25.49
N GLY A 42 9.78 -11.55 26.57
CA GLY A 42 10.18 -11.02 27.87
C GLY A 42 11.44 -11.68 28.43
N VAL A 43 11.54 -13.01 28.36
CA VAL A 43 12.68 -13.79 28.89
C VAL A 43 13.96 -13.60 28.08
N ILE A 44 13.87 -13.31 26.78
CA ILE A 44 15.07 -13.11 25.94
C ILE A 44 15.50 -11.63 25.84
N SER A 45 14.71 -10.70 26.39
CA SER A 45 14.86 -9.26 26.16
C SER A 45 16.19 -8.67 26.62
N ASP A 46 16.75 -9.17 27.72
CA ASP A 46 18.02 -8.74 28.31
C ASP A 46 19.21 -9.65 27.92
N ASN A 47 18.97 -10.69 27.12
CA ASN A 47 19.93 -11.73 26.76
C ASN A 47 20.49 -12.56 27.94
N GLU A 48 19.87 -12.54 29.12
CA GLU A 48 20.32 -13.30 30.29
C GLU A 48 19.14 -14.09 30.91
N ILE A 49 19.21 -15.43 30.93
CA ILE A 49 18.16 -16.24 31.55
C ILE A 49 18.54 -16.56 33.00
N ASN A 50 17.67 -16.23 33.95
CA ASN A 50 17.85 -16.61 35.36
C ASN A 50 16.92 -17.76 35.80
N GLU A 51 17.24 -18.38 36.95
CA GLU A 51 16.47 -19.52 37.49
C GLU A 51 14.97 -19.22 37.70
N LYS A 52 14.61 -17.97 38.01
CA LYS A 52 13.20 -17.59 38.22
C LYS A 52 12.42 -17.59 36.91
N GLU A 53 13.04 -17.14 35.81
CA GLU A 53 12.43 -17.20 34.47
C GLU A 53 12.25 -18.64 33.98
N VAL A 54 13.24 -19.52 34.21
CA VAL A 54 13.13 -20.94 33.85
C VAL A 54 11.98 -21.60 34.62
N CYS A 55 11.88 -21.36 35.93
CA CYS A 55 10.77 -21.85 36.75
C CYS A 55 9.41 -21.29 36.31
N ARG A 56 9.33 -19.99 35.97
CA ARG A 56 8.09 -19.35 35.51
C ARG A 56 7.63 -19.88 34.15
N LEU A 57 8.56 -20.12 33.22
CA LEU A 57 8.27 -20.80 31.96
C LEU A 57 7.78 -22.24 32.21
N GLN A 58 8.42 -23.00 33.12
CA GLN A 58 7.97 -24.36 33.46
C GLN A 58 6.56 -24.36 34.07
N GLU A 59 6.26 -23.40 34.94
CA GLU A 59 4.97 -23.29 35.61
C GLU A 59 3.85 -22.94 34.61
N TRP A 60 4.10 -21.99 33.72
CA TRP A 60 3.17 -21.70 32.61
C TRP A 60 2.96 -22.93 31.72
N MET A 61 4.03 -23.67 31.43
CA MET A 61 3.97 -24.87 30.59
C MET A 61 3.16 -26.01 31.23
N ARG A 62 3.36 -26.25 32.54
CA ARG A 62 2.56 -27.22 33.30
C ARG A 62 1.09 -26.84 33.38
N THR A 63 0.81 -25.54 33.52
CA THR A 63 -0.58 -25.02 33.55
C THR A 63 -1.29 -25.20 32.21
N ASN A 64 -0.52 -25.26 31.11
CA ASN A 64 -1.01 -25.43 29.74
C ASN A 64 -0.65 -26.81 29.13
N GLU A 65 -0.48 -27.86 29.94
CA GLU A 65 0.02 -29.18 29.50
C GLU A 65 -0.79 -29.79 28.32
N SER A 66 -2.11 -29.59 28.30
CA SER A 66 -2.98 -30.06 27.21
C SER A 66 -2.65 -29.42 25.86
N PHE A 67 -2.28 -28.14 25.85
CA PHE A 67 -1.85 -27.41 24.66
C PHE A 67 -0.44 -27.85 24.20
N ILE A 68 0.48 -28.05 25.14
CA ILE A 68 1.86 -28.45 24.84
C ILE A 68 1.94 -29.85 24.24
N ARG A 69 1.03 -30.74 24.66
CA ARG A 69 0.96 -32.11 24.15
C ARG A 69 0.73 -32.15 22.64
N ASP A 70 -0.05 -31.21 22.12
CA ASP A 70 -0.45 -31.14 20.71
C ASP A 70 0.40 -30.13 19.90
N HIS A 71 1.08 -29.18 20.55
CA HIS A 71 1.98 -28.22 19.91
C HIS A 71 3.47 -28.64 19.98
N LYS A 72 3.92 -29.39 18.98
CA LYS A 72 5.28 -29.98 18.87
C LYS A 72 6.45 -29.03 19.18
N PRO A 73 6.45 -27.74 18.75
CA PRO A 73 7.51 -26.79 19.11
C PRO A 73 7.55 -26.46 20.61
N SER A 74 6.39 -26.31 21.27
CA SER A 74 6.32 -26.03 22.71
C SER A 74 6.77 -27.23 23.54
N LYS A 75 6.57 -28.44 23.03
CA LYS A 75 7.01 -29.68 23.67
C LYS A 75 8.54 -29.76 23.79
N ILE A 76 9.28 -29.35 22.76
CA ILE A 76 10.75 -29.37 22.77
C ILE A 76 11.30 -28.41 23.84
N ILE A 77 10.68 -27.25 24.00
CA ILE A 77 11.05 -26.28 25.04
C ILE A 77 10.74 -26.85 26.43
N CYS A 78 9.59 -27.48 26.61
CA CYS A 78 9.22 -28.14 27.86
C CYS A 78 10.21 -29.25 28.24
N GLU A 79 10.54 -30.13 27.30
CA GLU A 79 11.52 -31.21 27.51
C GLU A 79 12.90 -30.66 27.88
N LYS A 80 13.32 -29.53 27.28
CA LYS A 80 14.59 -28.89 27.60
C LYS A 80 14.57 -28.23 28.97
N ILE A 81 13.49 -27.56 29.34
CA ILE A 81 13.32 -26.96 30.67
C ILE A 81 13.32 -28.05 31.75
N ASP A 82 12.63 -29.16 31.51
CA ASP A 82 12.61 -30.29 32.46
C ASP A 82 14.00 -30.91 32.64
N GLN A 83 14.83 -30.96 31.60
CA GLN A 83 16.24 -31.39 31.68
C GLN A 83 17.10 -30.43 32.50
N ILE A 84 16.96 -29.12 32.26
CA ILE A 84 17.71 -28.06 32.97
C ILE A 84 17.38 -28.05 34.47
N LEU A 85 16.17 -28.46 34.84
CA LEU A 85 15.71 -28.50 36.22
C LEU A 85 15.85 -29.88 36.87
N GLU A 86 16.44 -30.87 36.19
CA GLU A 86 16.51 -32.27 36.65
C GLU A 86 17.47 -32.45 37.84
N ASP A 87 18.60 -31.76 37.84
CA ASP A 87 19.61 -31.81 38.92
C ASP A 87 19.43 -30.70 39.98
N GLY A 88 18.48 -29.79 39.75
CA GLY A 88 18.15 -28.66 40.61
C GLY A 88 19.18 -27.51 40.59
N ILE A 89 20.10 -27.47 39.62
CA ILE A 89 21.12 -26.42 39.50
C ILE A 89 21.14 -25.92 38.04
N VAL A 90 20.73 -24.67 37.81
CA VAL A 90 20.79 -24.11 36.45
C VAL A 90 22.19 -23.57 36.19
N THR A 91 22.95 -24.25 35.34
CA THR A 91 24.30 -23.84 34.95
C THR A 91 24.29 -22.77 33.85
N GLN A 92 25.38 -22.01 33.73
CA GLN A 92 25.52 -20.99 32.67
C GLN A 92 25.40 -21.61 31.26
N ALA A 93 25.91 -22.83 31.05
CA ALA A 93 25.79 -23.53 29.78
C ALA A 93 24.33 -23.92 29.44
N GLU A 94 23.52 -24.19 30.46
CA GLU A 94 22.08 -24.49 30.29
C GLU A 94 21.27 -23.24 30.00
N GLN A 95 21.61 -22.10 30.63
CA GLN A 95 21.01 -20.79 30.34
C GLN A 95 21.29 -20.37 28.90
N GLU A 96 22.55 -20.45 28.46
CA GLU A 96 22.93 -20.15 27.07
C GLU A 96 22.21 -21.07 26.09
N SER A 97 22.14 -22.37 26.39
CA SER A 97 21.42 -23.35 25.56
C SER A 97 19.91 -23.08 25.47
N LEU A 98 19.28 -22.69 26.57
CA LEU A 98 17.86 -22.34 26.57
C LEU A 98 17.61 -21.03 25.82
N LEU A 99 18.45 -20.02 26.01
CA LEU A 99 18.35 -18.72 25.34
C LEU A 99 18.44 -18.87 23.82
N GLU A 100 19.35 -19.70 23.31
CA GLU A 100 19.42 -20.01 21.88
C GLU A 100 18.13 -20.65 21.36
N ILE A 101 17.55 -21.60 22.10
CA ILE A 101 16.29 -22.28 21.71
C ILE A 101 15.12 -21.30 21.70
N LEU A 102 15.02 -20.43 22.71
CA LEU A 102 13.96 -19.43 22.83
C LEU A 102 14.05 -18.37 21.73
N LYS A 103 15.25 -17.82 21.48
CA LYS A 103 15.50 -16.88 20.37
C LYS A 103 15.16 -17.48 19.02
N LYS A 104 15.60 -18.72 18.78
CA LYS A 104 15.29 -19.43 17.55
C LYS A 104 13.78 -19.59 17.34
N ARG A 105 13.04 -20.00 18.38
CA ARG A 105 11.59 -20.17 18.31
C ARG A 105 10.86 -18.84 18.02
N LEU A 106 11.30 -17.73 18.61
CA LEU A 106 10.72 -16.42 18.32
C LEU A 106 10.99 -16.00 16.87
N ASN A 107 12.22 -16.17 16.39
CA ASN A 107 12.58 -15.92 14.99
C ASN A 107 11.73 -16.79 14.04
N ASP A 108 11.59 -18.09 14.32
CA ASP A 108 10.74 -19.00 13.54
C ASP A 108 9.28 -18.51 13.48
N ALA A 109 8.72 -18.05 14.61
CA ALA A 109 7.36 -17.52 14.65
C ALA A 109 7.18 -16.24 13.81
N GLN A 110 8.15 -15.32 13.88
CA GLN A 110 8.14 -14.09 13.05
C GLN A 110 8.24 -14.43 11.55
N ILE A 111 9.09 -15.40 11.19
CA ILE A 111 9.22 -15.90 9.82
C ILE A 111 7.90 -16.49 9.33
N GLU A 112 7.20 -17.31 10.14
CA GLU A 112 5.89 -17.86 9.77
C GLU A 112 4.85 -16.78 9.50
N THR A 113 4.75 -15.77 10.38
CA THR A 113 3.82 -14.65 10.18
C THR A 113 4.11 -13.92 8.87
N LYS A 114 5.40 -13.65 8.57
CA LYS A 114 5.80 -13.00 7.33
C LYS A 114 5.53 -13.87 6.10
N ILE A 115 5.75 -15.19 6.17
CA ILE A 115 5.40 -16.13 5.10
C ILE A 115 3.88 -16.12 4.86
N GLY A 116 3.06 -16.16 5.91
CA GLY A 116 1.60 -16.07 5.81
C GLY A 116 1.13 -14.79 5.13
N TYR A 117 1.74 -13.66 5.48
CA TYR A 117 1.51 -12.38 4.81
C TYR A 117 1.88 -12.42 3.32
N LEU A 118 3.09 -12.88 2.98
CA LEU A 118 3.56 -12.96 1.59
C LEU A 118 2.66 -13.85 0.73
N LYS A 119 2.21 -14.98 1.26
CA LYS A 119 1.25 -15.86 0.58
C LYS A 119 -0.08 -15.15 0.31
N THR A 120 -0.55 -14.35 1.27
CA THR A 120 -1.76 -13.53 1.09
C THR A 120 -1.57 -12.50 -0.02
N CYS A 121 -0.41 -11.82 -0.08
CA CYS A 121 -0.10 -10.91 -1.19
C CYS A 121 -0.09 -11.61 -2.54
N VAL A 122 0.43 -12.84 -2.63
CA VAL A 122 0.40 -13.64 -3.88
C VAL A 122 -1.04 -13.94 -4.31
N LYS A 123 -1.91 -14.37 -3.37
CA LYS A 123 -3.34 -14.62 -3.66
C LYS A 123 -4.06 -13.36 -4.12
N GLU A 124 -3.72 -12.22 -3.53
CA GLU A 124 -4.26 -10.91 -3.88
C GLU A 124 -3.65 -10.31 -5.16
N ARG A 125 -2.72 -11.01 -5.83
CA ARG A 125 -2.00 -10.54 -7.03
C ARG A 125 -1.19 -9.25 -6.80
N LYS A 126 -0.77 -9.01 -5.56
CA LYS A 126 0.09 -7.87 -5.20
C LYS A 126 1.55 -8.13 -5.57
N ASN A 127 2.27 -7.06 -5.89
CA ASN A 127 3.71 -7.14 -6.11
C ASN A 127 4.41 -7.43 -4.77
N LEU A 128 5.30 -8.41 -4.73
CA LEU A 128 5.98 -8.84 -3.50
C LEU A 128 7.28 -8.09 -3.22
N GLY A 129 7.86 -7.41 -4.22
CA GLY A 129 9.26 -7.03 -4.18
C GLY A 129 9.61 -6.12 -3.02
N ILE A 130 8.74 -5.17 -2.64
CA ILE A 130 8.95 -4.30 -1.47
C ILE A 130 8.93 -5.12 -0.19
N ASP A 131 7.93 -5.98 -0.01
CA ASP A 131 7.77 -6.78 1.21
C ASP A 131 8.88 -7.82 1.40
N LEU A 132 9.52 -8.23 0.30
CA LEU A 132 10.65 -9.14 0.30
C LEU A 132 11.96 -8.45 0.66
N ILE A 133 12.15 -7.14 0.41
CA ILE A 133 13.41 -6.45 0.72
C ILE A 133 13.78 -6.63 2.19
N ASP A 134 12.83 -6.42 3.11
CA ASP A 134 13.07 -6.56 4.56
C ASP A 134 13.40 -8.00 4.95
N LEU A 135 12.87 -8.98 4.22
CA LEU A 135 13.15 -10.40 4.44
C LEU A 135 14.59 -10.77 4.05
N LEU A 136 15.22 -10.03 3.13
CA LEU A 136 16.54 -10.34 2.62
C LEU A 136 17.66 -10.18 3.65
N ASP A 137 17.36 -9.56 4.80
CA ASP A 137 18.29 -9.46 5.95
C ASP A 137 18.36 -10.78 6.74
N ASN A 138 17.39 -11.68 6.55
CA ASN A 138 17.27 -12.94 7.27
C ASN A 138 17.54 -14.14 6.35
N ALA A 139 18.80 -14.60 6.31
CA ALA A 139 19.22 -15.73 5.49
C ALA A 139 18.48 -17.04 5.84
N GLU A 140 18.17 -17.27 7.12
CA GLU A 140 17.40 -18.44 7.57
C GLU A 140 15.99 -18.45 6.98
N ALA A 141 15.33 -17.29 6.93
CA ALA A 141 14.00 -17.17 6.34
C ALA A 141 14.00 -17.51 4.83
N ILE A 142 15.02 -17.06 4.09
CA ILE A 142 15.20 -17.38 2.67
C ILE A 142 15.35 -18.89 2.48
N ASP A 143 16.20 -19.54 3.28
CA ASP A 143 16.42 -20.98 3.22
C ASP A 143 15.15 -21.77 3.57
N ILE A 144 14.38 -21.34 4.57
CA ILE A 144 13.09 -21.97 4.92
C ILE A 144 12.13 -21.92 3.73
N ILE A 145 12.01 -20.76 3.07
CA ILE A 145 11.13 -20.58 1.90
C ILE A 145 11.59 -21.48 0.74
N HIS A 146 12.88 -21.48 0.40
CA HIS A 146 13.43 -22.31 -0.67
C HIS A 146 13.23 -23.80 -0.40
N ASN A 147 13.49 -24.27 0.82
CA ASN A 147 13.32 -25.67 1.21
C ASN A 147 11.85 -26.12 1.16
N ARG A 148 10.91 -25.26 1.61
CA ARG A 148 9.47 -25.54 1.50
C ARG A 148 9.04 -25.60 0.04
N ALA A 149 9.45 -24.62 -0.76
CA ALA A 149 9.13 -24.61 -2.19
C ALA A 149 9.68 -25.84 -2.93
N GLU A 150 10.94 -26.24 -2.66
CA GLU A 150 11.53 -27.44 -3.24
C GLU A 150 10.75 -28.70 -2.82
N ARG A 151 10.31 -28.78 -1.56
CA ARG A 151 9.47 -29.88 -1.07
C ARG A 151 8.11 -29.93 -1.74
N GLU A 152 7.41 -28.80 -1.86
CA GLU A 152 6.09 -28.75 -2.51
C GLU A 152 6.17 -29.13 -4.00
N LEU A 153 7.20 -28.67 -4.71
CA LEU A 153 7.48 -29.12 -6.07
C LEU A 153 7.80 -30.63 -6.11
N GLY A 154 8.55 -31.14 -5.14
CA GLY A 154 8.85 -32.56 -5.01
C GLY A 154 7.61 -33.42 -4.75
N ILE A 155 6.66 -32.96 -3.94
CA ILE A 155 5.38 -33.63 -3.70
C ILE A 155 4.56 -33.66 -4.99
N ALA A 156 4.45 -32.52 -5.67
CA ALA A 156 3.74 -32.41 -6.93
C ALA A 156 4.30 -33.36 -7.99
N LEU A 157 5.62 -33.44 -8.13
CA LEU A 157 6.31 -34.32 -9.10
C LEU A 157 6.18 -35.82 -8.78
N ASN A 158 5.96 -36.17 -7.51
CA ASN A 158 5.64 -37.54 -7.08
C ASN A 158 4.16 -37.89 -7.24
N SER A 159 3.28 -36.91 -7.47
CA SER A 159 1.85 -37.15 -7.65
C SER A 159 1.56 -37.83 -8.99
N TYR A 160 0.39 -38.48 -9.10
CA TYR A 160 -0.05 -39.16 -10.32
C TYR A 160 -0.06 -38.24 -11.55
N SER A 161 -0.45 -36.96 -11.37
CA SER A 161 -0.54 -36.00 -12.47
C SER A 161 0.72 -35.18 -12.68
N GLY A 162 1.62 -35.12 -11.70
CA GLY A 162 2.84 -34.32 -11.77
C GLY A 162 2.65 -32.80 -11.84
N THR A 163 1.41 -32.28 -11.77
CA THR A 163 1.09 -30.87 -12.11
C THR A 163 0.43 -30.07 -10.98
N TYR A 164 -0.19 -30.72 -10.00
CA TYR A 164 -0.86 -30.03 -8.90
C TYR A 164 0.10 -29.73 -7.75
N VAL A 165 0.15 -28.46 -7.34
CA VAL A 165 0.95 -27.99 -6.20
C VAL A 165 0.00 -27.55 -5.10
N HIS A 166 0.12 -28.13 -3.90
CA HIS A 166 -0.76 -27.85 -2.77
C HIS A 166 -0.61 -26.42 -2.24
N ASP A 167 0.62 -25.92 -2.13
CA ASP A 167 0.94 -24.55 -1.73
C ASP A 167 1.69 -23.85 -2.88
N PRO A 168 0.98 -23.40 -3.93
CA PRO A 168 1.62 -22.74 -5.05
C PRO A 168 2.17 -21.35 -4.68
N GLU A 169 1.62 -20.72 -3.63
CA GLU A 169 2.06 -19.40 -3.18
C GLU A 169 3.50 -19.43 -2.64
N ILE A 170 3.86 -20.41 -1.79
CA ILE A 170 5.24 -20.49 -1.26
C ILE A 170 6.25 -20.73 -2.38
N VAL A 171 5.89 -21.54 -3.38
CA VAL A 171 6.72 -21.77 -4.56
C VAL A 171 6.90 -20.48 -5.36
N PHE A 172 5.82 -19.72 -5.54
CA PHE A 172 5.88 -18.43 -6.23
C PHE A 172 6.78 -17.42 -5.50
N VAL A 173 6.62 -17.26 -4.19
CA VAL A 173 7.48 -16.40 -3.36
C VAL A 173 8.96 -16.78 -3.51
N SER A 174 9.26 -18.08 -3.42
CA SER A 174 10.60 -18.62 -3.58
C SER A 174 11.20 -18.32 -4.96
N LEU A 175 10.42 -18.48 -6.03
CA LEU A 175 10.86 -18.14 -7.38
C LEU A 175 11.14 -16.65 -7.54
N VAL A 176 10.34 -15.78 -6.92
CA VAL A 176 10.57 -14.31 -6.91
C VAL A 176 11.87 -13.98 -6.18
N LEU A 177 12.16 -14.62 -5.05
CA LEU A 177 13.44 -14.47 -4.35
C LEU A 177 14.63 -14.90 -5.24
N ILE A 178 14.51 -16.03 -5.95
CA ILE A 178 15.52 -16.47 -6.93
C ILE A 178 15.70 -15.42 -8.04
N GLY A 179 14.60 -14.91 -8.57
CA GLY A 179 14.60 -13.85 -9.59
C GLY A 179 15.23 -12.55 -9.08
N MET A 180 14.99 -12.20 -7.81
CA MET A 180 15.49 -10.97 -7.20
C MET A 180 16.98 -11.03 -6.88
N LEU A 181 17.47 -12.14 -6.34
CA LEU A 181 18.86 -12.27 -5.87
C LEU A 181 19.83 -12.78 -6.94
N TYR A 182 19.39 -13.74 -7.75
CA TYR A 182 20.29 -14.58 -8.55
C TYR A 182 20.08 -14.46 -10.06
N TYR A 183 19.14 -13.65 -10.53
CA TYR A 183 18.91 -13.48 -11.97
C TYR A 183 19.99 -12.60 -12.61
N ASP A 184 20.64 -13.15 -13.64
CA ASP A 184 21.69 -12.52 -14.45
C ASP A 184 21.39 -12.60 -15.96
N GLY A 185 20.19 -13.04 -16.33
CA GLY A 185 19.80 -13.38 -17.69
C GLY A 185 19.38 -14.85 -17.85
N ALA A 186 19.86 -15.75 -16.98
CA ALA A 186 19.60 -17.20 -17.04
C ALA A 186 18.77 -17.71 -15.85
N PHE A 187 17.47 -17.37 -15.82
CA PHE A 187 16.59 -17.69 -14.68
C PHE A 187 16.63 -19.15 -14.22
N TYR A 188 16.49 -20.11 -15.14
CA TYR A 188 16.44 -21.53 -14.79
C TYR A 188 17.79 -22.09 -14.31
N GLU A 189 18.93 -21.48 -14.67
CA GLU A 189 20.20 -21.86 -14.07
C GLU A 189 20.24 -21.53 -12.58
N SER A 190 19.71 -20.37 -12.20
CA SER A 190 19.59 -19.98 -10.79
C SER A 190 18.63 -20.91 -10.04
N VAL A 191 17.50 -21.29 -10.67
CA VAL A 191 16.57 -22.27 -10.10
C VAL A 191 17.26 -23.64 -9.89
N ARG A 192 18.05 -24.12 -10.86
CA ARG A 192 18.83 -25.36 -10.73
C ARG A 192 19.86 -25.32 -9.61
N LYS A 193 20.51 -24.17 -9.42
CA LYS A 193 21.48 -23.95 -8.33
C LYS A 193 20.79 -23.93 -6.96
N THR A 194 19.56 -23.44 -6.87
CA THR A 194 18.80 -23.42 -5.61
C THR A 194 18.17 -24.79 -5.30
N TYR A 195 17.50 -25.43 -6.25
CA TYR A 195 16.77 -26.69 -6.06
C TYR A 195 17.56 -27.93 -6.47
N LYS A 196 18.81 -28.04 -6.02
CA LYS A 196 19.73 -29.11 -6.44
C LYS A 196 19.19 -30.51 -6.18
N ASN A 197 18.48 -30.73 -5.08
CA ASN A 197 17.97 -32.05 -4.71
C ASN A 197 16.86 -32.49 -5.68
N LEU A 198 16.05 -31.53 -6.13
CA LEU A 198 14.99 -31.77 -7.08
C LEU A 198 15.53 -32.17 -8.45
N TYR A 199 16.51 -31.43 -8.98
CA TYR A 199 17.14 -31.72 -10.28
C TYR A 199 18.08 -32.94 -10.26
N GLN A 200 18.45 -33.46 -9.09
CA GLN A 200 19.12 -34.76 -8.98
C GLN A 200 18.16 -35.95 -9.13
N ARG A 201 16.86 -35.74 -8.86
CA ARG A 201 15.84 -36.80 -8.86
C ARG A 201 14.99 -36.79 -10.13
N TYR A 202 14.84 -35.63 -10.76
CA TYR A 202 13.97 -35.44 -11.92
C TYR A 202 14.72 -34.72 -13.04
N SER A 203 14.26 -34.95 -14.28
CA SER A 203 14.77 -34.26 -15.46
C SER A 203 14.49 -32.76 -15.41
N GLU A 204 15.33 -31.97 -16.10
CA GLU A 204 15.14 -30.51 -16.18
C GLU A 204 13.76 -30.16 -16.75
N GLN A 205 13.32 -30.88 -17.77
CA GLN A 205 12.07 -30.66 -18.48
C GLN A 205 10.87 -30.82 -17.54
N LYS A 206 10.90 -31.83 -16.67
CA LYS A 206 9.82 -32.12 -15.73
C LYS A 206 9.69 -31.03 -14.66
N VAL A 207 10.82 -30.66 -14.04
CA VAL A 207 10.84 -29.61 -13.00
C VAL A 207 10.47 -28.25 -13.59
N GLU A 208 11.10 -27.87 -14.70
CA GLU A 208 10.85 -26.57 -15.30
C GLU A 208 9.45 -26.47 -15.93
N GLY A 209 8.91 -27.57 -16.48
CA GLY A 209 7.56 -27.67 -17.03
C GLY A 209 6.48 -27.49 -15.96
N LEU A 210 6.68 -28.07 -14.77
CA LEU A 210 5.84 -27.81 -13.60
C LEU A 210 5.92 -26.34 -13.15
N ILE A 211 7.12 -25.76 -13.08
CA ILE A 211 7.30 -24.34 -12.74
C ILE A 211 6.57 -23.45 -13.76
N ARG A 212 6.69 -23.74 -15.07
CA ARG A 212 5.98 -23.01 -16.12
C ARG A 212 4.46 -23.11 -15.95
N THR A 213 3.97 -24.32 -15.64
CA THR A 213 2.56 -24.60 -15.37
C THR A 213 2.05 -23.76 -14.20
N LEU A 214 2.80 -23.71 -13.10
CA LEU A 214 2.47 -22.90 -11.92
C LEU A 214 2.47 -21.40 -12.26
N LEU A 215 3.53 -20.89 -12.88
CA LEU A 215 3.66 -19.46 -13.19
C LEU A 215 2.61 -18.98 -14.18
N ASN A 216 2.14 -19.84 -15.08
CA ASN A 216 1.05 -19.51 -16.01
C ASN A 216 -0.26 -19.14 -15.27
N LYS A 217 -0.49 -19.67 -14.06
CA LYS A 217 -1.64 -19.30 -13.20
C LYS A 217 -1.57 -17.86 -12.68
N TYR A 218 -0.38 -17.26 -12.67
CA TYR A 218 -0.12 -15.89 -12.22
C TYR A 218 0.17 -14.93 -13.37
N ARG A 219 0.06 -15.40 -14.63
CA ARG A 219 0.35 -14.59 -15.82
C ARG A 219 -0.86 -13.71 -16.16
N ILE A 220 -0.64 -12.40 -16.16
CA ILE A 220 -1.64 -11.40 -16.56
C ILE A 220 -1.66 -11.31 -18.09
N LYS A 221 -2.84 -11.16 -18.69
CA LYS A 221 -2.98 -10.88 -20.13
C LYS A 221 -2.70 -9.40 -20.39
N ASP A 222 -1.79 -9.10 -21.31
CA ASP A 222 -1.58 -7.74 -21.78
C ASP A 222 -2.70 -7.38 -22.78
N ASP A 223 -3.70 -6.65 -22.29
CA ASP A 223 -4.88 -6.22 -23.06
C ASP A 223 -4.53 -5.28 -24.23
N VAL A 224 -3.34 -4.66 -24.23
CA VAL A 224 -2.96 -3.64 -25.22
C VAL A 224 -2.26 -4.26 -26.43
N THR A 225 -1.41 -5.26 -26.22
CA THR A 225 -0.61 -5.86 -27.31
C THR A 225 -1.12 -7.22 -27.76
N GLY A 226 -1.99 -7.88 -26.98
CA GLY A 226 -2.44 -9.25 -27.22
C GLY A 226 -1.28 -10.27 -27.28
N THR A 227 -0.06 -9.85 -26.92
CA THR A 227 1.16 -10.64 -27.08
C THR A 227 1.54 -11.24 -25.74
N LYS A 228 1.65 -12.56 -25.69
CA LYS A 228 1.96 -13.27 -24.44
C LYS A 228 3.42 -13.06 -24.07
N THR A 229 3.66 -12.43 -22.92
CA THR A 229 5.01 -12.24 -22.38
C THR A 229 5.61 -13.59 -21.98
N ARG A 230 6.95 -13.67 -21.97
CA ARG A 230 7.67 -14.84 -21.45
C ARG A 230 7.18 -15.13 -20.03
N ILE A 231 6.92 -16.40 -19.71
CA ILE A 231 6.36 -16.82 -18.42
C ILE A 231 7.22 -16.35 -17.24
N ILE A 232 8.54 -16.36 -17.40
CA ILE A 232 9.48 -15.90 -16.36
C ILE A 232 9.29 -14.42 -15.99
N ASN A 233 8.73 -13.59 -16.87
CA ASN A 233 8.50 -12.17 -16.58
C ASN A 233 7.52 -11.97 -15.42
N VAL A 234 6.65 -12.96 -15.14
CA VAL A 234 5.77 -12.93 -13.97
C VAL A 234 6.59 -12.87 -12.68
N VAL A 235 7.66 -13.66 -12.61
CA VAL A 235 8.60 -13.69 -11.49
C VAL A 235 9.43 -12.41 -11.43
N LEU A 236 9.97 -11.99 -12.58
CA LEU A 236 10.83 -10.79 -12.65
C LEU A 236 10.05 -9.50 -12.34
N ALA A 237 8.75 -9.44 -12.68
CA ALA A 237 7.88 -8.35 -12.25
C ALA A 237 7.71 -8.36 -10.72
N GLY A 238 7.53 -9.54 -10.11
CA GLY A 238 7.49 -9.70 -8.65
C GLY A 238 8.76 -9.19 -7.94
N SER A 239 9.93 -9.23 -8.60
CA SER A 239 11.19 -8.75 -8.03
C SER A 239 11.41 -7.23 -8.10
N ILE A 240 10.55 -6.50 -8.82
CA ILE A 240 10.68 -5.06 -9.18
C ILE A 240 11.92 -4.79 -10.04
N VAL A 241 13.12 -4.93 -9.47
CA VAL A 241 14.43 -4.83 -10.12
C VAL A 241 15.31 -5.97 -9.62
N PRO A 242 15.70 -6.95 -10.44
CA PRO A 242 16.67 -7.96 -10.04
C PRO A 242 18.02 -7.34 -9.65
N SER A 243 18.72 -7.98 -8.71
CA SER A 243 19.98 -7.51 -8.13
C SER A 243 21.03 -7.13 -9.18
N TYR A 244 21.14 -7.89 -10.27
CA TYR A 244 22.06 -7.62 -11.37
C TYR A 244 21.82 -6.29 -12.09
N TYR A 245 20.59 -5.77 -12.08
CA TYR A 245 20.22 -4.50 -12.71
C TYR A 245 20.09 -3.35 -11.70
N LEU A 246 20.28 -3.64 -10.41
CA LEU A 246 20.04 -2.68 -9.34
C LEU A 246 21.04 -1.52 -9.37
N GLY A 247 22.33 -1.76 -9.65
CA GLY A 247 23.32 -0.68 -9.77
C GLY A 247 22.97 0.34 -10.87
N ALA A 248 22.48 -0.14 -12.03
CA ALA A 248 22.01 0.74 -13.11
C ALA A 248 20.73 1.50 -12.72
N PHE A 249 19.86 0.88 -11.91
CA PHE A 249 18.68 1.53 -11.36
C PHE A 249 19.06 2.62 -10.35
N PHE A 250 20.03 2.38 -9.47
CA PHE A 250 20.60 3.41 -8.58
C PHE A 250 21.12 4.61 -9.38
N GLU A 251 21.86 4.38 -10.47
CA GLU A 251 22.33 5.47 -11.34
C GLU A 251 21.17 6.27 -11.94
N PHE A 252 20.10 5.58 -12.36
CA PHE A 252 18.89 6.24 -12.87
C PHE A 252 18.20 7.10 -11.79
N ILE A 253 18.03 6.58 -10.57
CA ILE A 253 17.45 7.35 -9.44
C ILE A 253 18.37 8.51 -9.05
N TYR A 254 19.69 8.33 -9.14
CA TYR A 254 20.64 9.38 -8.84
C TYR A 254 20.54 10.57 -9.79
N ASP A 255 20.38 10.31 -11.09
CA ASP A 255 20.20 11.39 -12.07
C ASP A 255 18.84 12.09 -11.88
N ILE A 256 17.80 11.39 -11.42
CA ILE A 256 16.53 12.03 -10.99
C ILE A 256 16.78 12.94 -9.79
N TYR A 257 17.47 12.46 -8.75
CA TYR A 257 17.82 13.26 -7.57
C TYR A 257 18.56 14.54 -7.95
N LYS A 258 19.51 14.46 -8.89
CA LYS A 258 20.25 15.63 -9.38
C LYS A 258 19.40 16.60 -10.19
N LEU A 259 18.69 16.10 -11.20
CA LEU A 259 18.03 16.96 -12.20
C LEU A 259 16.63 17.39 -11.79
N ASN A 260 15.87 16.50 -11.15
CA ASN A 260 14.49 16.78 -10.78
C ASN A 260 14.41 17.38 -9.39
N PHE A 261 15.27 16.96 -8.46
CA PHE A 261 15.21 17.35 -7.05
C PHE A 261 16.30 18.34 -6.64
N ASP A 262 17.12 18.82 -7.58
CA ASP A 262 18.19 19.79 -7.32
C ASP A 262 19.15 19.32 -6.19
N SER A 263 19.33 17.99 -6.03
CA SER A 263 20.10 17.36 -4.94
C SER A 263 19.62 17.68 -3.52
N ASP A 264 18.31 17.85 -3.35
CA ASP A 264 17.64 17.99 -2.06
C ASP A 264 16.33 17.18 -2.06
N LEU A 265 16.00 16.48 -0.97
CA LEU A 265 14.80 15.65 -0.96
C LEU A 265 13.53 16.49 -0.77
N PRO A 266 12.54 16.41 -1.70
CA PRO A 266 11.25 17.07 -1.51
C PRO A 266 10.41 16.36 -0.44
N ASP A 267 9.45 17.09 0.16
CA ASP A 267 8.56 16.56 1.20
C ASP A 267 7.63 15.45 0.66
N ASP A 268 7.13 15.59 -0.58
CA ASP A 268 6.29 14.60 -1.27
C ASP A 268 7.07 13.80 -2.31
N LEU A 269 7.91 12.87 -1.87
CA LEU A 269 8.68 12.00 -2.79
C LEU A 269 7.78 11.14 -3.69
N TYR A 270 6.59 10.77 -3.23
CA TYR A 270 5.70 9.88 -3.97
C TYR A 270 5.14 10.58 -5.21
N GLY A 271 4.57 11.77 -5.03
CA GLY A 271 4.05 12.59 -6.15
C GLY A 271 5.14 12.91 -7.18
N GLU A 272 6.35 13.14 -6.70
CA GLU A 272 7.51 13.46 -7.54
C GLU A 272 7.98 12.30 -8.42
N PHE A 273 8.15 11.10 -7.86
CA PHE A 273 8.49 9.92 -8.68
C PHE A 273 7.35 9.55 -9.62
N ARG A 274 6.10 9.70 -9.20
CA ARG A 274 4.92 9.49 -10.06
C ARG A 274 4.95 10.41 -11.28
N PHE A 275 5.28 11.70 -11.09
CA PHE A 275 5.44 12.65 -12.19
C PHE A 275 6.50 12.18 -13.20
N VAL A 276 7.67 11.74 -12.71
CA VAL A 276 8.76 11.26 -13.56
C VAL A 276 8.32 10.06 -14.40
N TYR A 277 7.71 9.06 -13.77
CA TYR A 277 7.31 7.83 -14.43
C TYR A 277 6.17 8.03 -15.42
N ASP A 278 5.18 8.84 -15.07
CA ASP A 278 4.14 9.26 -16.01
C ASP A 278 4.74 9.93 -17.27
N GLY A 279 5.74 10.79 -17.07
CA GLY A 279 6.44 11.48 -18.15
C GLY A 279 7.26 10.56 -19.06
N LEU A 280 7.68 9.39 -18.56
CA LEU A 280 8.50 8.42 -19.28
C LEU A 280 7.70 7.28 -19.94
N GLN A 281 6.38 7.17 -19.71
CA GLN A 281 5.57 6.03 -20.17
C GLN A 281 5.76 5.67 -21.66
N ASN A 282 5.82 6.67 -22.55
CA ASN A 282 5.97 6.44 -23.98
C ASN A 282 7.33 5.84 -24.35
N VAL A 283 8.40 6.25 -23.66
CA VAL A 283 9.76 5.76 -23.90
C VAL A 283 9.98 4.38 -23.28
N MET A 284 9.26 4.08 -22.18
CA MET A 284 9.33 2.80 -21.46
C MET A 284 8.72 1.61 -22.24
N ARG A 285 7.93 1.86 -23.30
CA ARG A 285 7.28 0.83 -24.13
C ARG A 285 8.23 0.07 -25.06
N SER A 286 9.52 0.42 -25.12
CA SER A 286 10.48 -0.31 -25.95
C SER A 286 10.68 -1.74 -25.45
N GLU A 287 10.90 -2.67 -26.40
CA GLU A 287 11.13 -4.09 -26.13
C GLU A 287 12.57 -4.42 -25.66
N SER A 288 13.51 -3.47 -25.75
CA SER A 288 14.91 -3.64 -25.30
C SER A 288 15.06 -3.42 -23.79
N ASP A 289 16.06 -4.01 -23.14
CA ASP A 289 16.39 -3.68 -21.74
C ASP A 289 17.12 -2.33 -21.57
N GLU A 290 17.18 -1.52 -22.63
CA GLU A 290 17.78 -0.20 -22.65
C GLU A 290 16.72 0.92 -22.62
N LEU A 291 16.96 1.95 -21.80
CA LEU A 291 16.23 3.21 -21.75
C LEU A 291 17.18 4.36 -22.09
N GLN A 292 16.89 5.07 -23.18
CA GLN A 292 17.60 6.30 -23.53
C GLN A 292 16.83 7.50 -22.98
N VAL A 293 17.51 8.33 -22.18
CA VAL A 293 16.94 9.57 -21.65
C VAL A 293 17.73 10.75 -22.22
N ASN A 294 17.04 11.60 -22.98
CA ASN A 294 17.68 12.66 -23.74
C ASN A 294 18.40 13.68 -22.83
N VAL A 295 17.76 14.11 -21.74
CA VAL A 295 18.32 15.14 -20.85
C VAL A 295 19.66 14.72 -20.21
N THR A 296 19.83 13.44 -19.90
CA THR A 296 21.08 12.93 -19.31
C THR A 296 22.10 12.52 -20.37
N LYS A 297 21.67 12.32 -21.62
CA LYS A 297 22.45 11.71 -22.71
C LYS A 297 22.98 10.32 -22.37
N LYS A 298 22.37 9.64 -21.39
CA LYS A 298 22.75 8.29 -20.94
C LYS A 298 21.76 7.25 -21.46
N THR A 299 22.26 6.03 -21.56
CA THR A 299 21.43 4.83 -21.77
C THR A 299 21.48 4.00 -20.50
N TYR A 300 20.33 3.85 -19.83
CA TYR A 300 20.20 3.05 -18.62
C TYR A 300 19.79 1.63 -18.97
N LYS A 301 20.33 0.64 -18.25
CA LYS A 301 19.88 -0.74 -18.33
C LYS A 301 18.71 -0.96 -17.37
N LEU A 302 17.49 -0.91 -17.90
CA LEU A 302 16.25 -1.19 -17.18
C LEU A 302 15.52 -2.35 -17.86
N ILE A 303 15.44 -3.49 -17.17
CA ILE A 303 14.86 -4.69 -17.78
C ILE A 303 13.40 -4.50 -18.15
N LYS A 304 12.98 -5.27 -19.15
CA LYS A 304 11.61 -5.27 -19.65
C LYS A 304 10.56 -5.36 -18.54
N SER A 305 10.71 -6.25 -17.55
CA SER A 305 9.71 -6.40 -16.48
C SER A 305 9.59 -5.16 -15.59
N THR A 306 10.71 -4.49 -15.26
CA THR A 306 10.68 -3.23 -14.49
C THR A 306 9.98 -2.12 -15.27
N LYS A 307 10.26 -2.01 -16.58
CA LYS A 307 9.58 -1.01 -17.43
C LYS A 307 8.09 -1.30 -17.57
N GLN A 308 7.70 -2.57 -17.64
CA GLN A 308 6.29 -2.98 -17.64
C GLN A 308 5.57 -2.55 -16.36
N LEU A 309 6.20 -2.69 -15.18
CA LEU A 309 5.64 -2.20 -13.92
C LEU A 309 5.44 -0.68 -13.93
N ILE A 310 6.42 0.07 -14.44
CA ILE A 310 6.33 1.54 -14.58
C ILE A 310 5.15 1.95 -15.48
N THR A 311 4.95 1.24 -16.59
CA THR A 311 3.86 1.53 -17.54
C THR A 311 2.48 1.06 -17.06
N ASN A 312 2.41 0.18 -16.06
CA ASN A 312 1.15 -0.35 -15.54
C ASN A 312 0.70 0.45 -14.31
N PRO A 313 -0.42 1.20 -14.38
CA PRO A 313 -0.91 2.03 -13.28
C PRO A 313 -1.15 1.26 -11.97
N VAL A 314 -1.48 -0.04 -12.06
CA VAL A 314 -1.77 -0.90 -10.90
C VAL A 314 -0.48 -1.27 -10.14
N TYR A 315 0.66 -1.38 -10.84
CA TYR A 315 1.91 -1.89 -10.26
C TYR A 315 3.03 -0.85 -10.16
N ASN A 316 2.80 0.37 -10.63
CA ASN A 316 3.77 1.47 -10.54
C ASN A 316 4.15 1.80 -9.08
N ASP A 317 3.23 1.57 -8.13
CA ASP A 317 3.45 1.83 -6.70
C ASP A 317 4.71 1.15 -6.14
N ALA A 318 4.97 -0.10 -6.52
CA ALA A 318 6.14 -0.86 -6.07
C ALA A 318 7.45 -0.22 -6.56
N VAL A 319 7.49 0.26 -7.80
CA VAL A 319 8.67 0.91 -8.38
C VAL A 319 8.92 2.26 -7.70
N ILE A 320 7.86 3.04 -7.42
CA ILE A 320 7.94 4.31 -6.70
C ILE A 320 8.51 4.08 -5.30
N LYS A 321 7.98 3.10 -4.55
CA LYS A 321 8.45 2.77 -3.19
C LYS A 321 9.93 2.38 -3.18
N LEU A 322 10.39 1.54 -4.11
CA LEU A 322 11.81 1.18 -4.23
C LEU A 322 12.68 2.42 -4.52
N SER A 323 12.18 3.32 -5.36
CA SER A 323 12.90 4.56 -5.71
C SER A 323 13.03 5.52 -4.55
N ILE A 324 12.01 5.58 -3.68
CA ILE A 324 12.06 6.33 -2.42
C ILE A 324 13.12 5.76 -1.46
N ILE A 325 13.18 4.43 -1.32
CA ILE A 325 14.22 3.77 -0.51
C ILE A 325 15.61 4.14 -1.03
N ILE A 326 15.82 4.00 -2.34
CA ILE A 326 17.10 4.27 -2.99
C ILE A 326 17.49 5.74 -2.90
N VAL A 327 16.59 6.68 -3.17
CA VAL A 327 16.94 8.11 -3.15
C VAL A 327 17.31 8.59 -1.74
N ARG A 328 16.72 7.99 -0.70
CA ARG A 328 17.09 8.26 0.70
C ARG A 328 18.50 7.73 1.01
N LEU A 329 18.92 6.60 0.45
CA LEU A 329 20.29 6.10 0.59
C LEU A 329 21.29 7.00 -0.14
N ILE A 330 20.94 7.46 -1.34
CA ILE A 330 21.72 8.41 -2.13
C ILE A 330 21.89 9.73 -1.36
N ASP A 331 20.80 10.29 -0.83
CA ASP A 331 20.83 11.54 -0.06
C ASP A 331 21.73 11.43 1.18
N LYS A 332 21.59 10.34 1.95
CA LYS A 332 22.48 10.06 3.09
C LYS A 332 23.96 10.06 2.70
N TYR A 333 24.30 9.44 1.57
CA TYR A 333 25.67 9.42 1.04
C TYR A 333 26.18 10.82 0.67
N ILE A 334 25.37 11.61 -0.06
CA ILE A 334 25.75 12.96 -0.51
C ILE A 334 26.01 13.90 0.67
N TRP A 335 25.22 13.78 1.74
CA TRP A 335 25.33 14.59 2.95
C TRP A 335 26.30 14.04 4.00
N ASP A 336 27.10 13.02 3.65
CA ASP A 336 28.12 12.41 4.54
C ASP A 336 27.54 11.97 5.89
N LYS A 337 26.30 11.46 5.87
CA LYS A 337 25.67 10.84 7.04
C LYS A 337 26.10 9.38 7.08
N ASP A 338 26.84 8.98 8.11
CA ASP A 338 27.22 7.59 8.34
C ASP A 338 26.00 6.66 8.19
N ASN A 339 26.13 5.62 7.35
CA ASN A 339 25.08 4.62 7.19
C ASN A 339 25.72 3.25 6.92
N VAL A 340 25.52 2.32 7.85
CA VAL A 340 25.89 0.92 7.64
C VAL A 340 24.71 0.24 6.95
N LEU A 341 24.91 -0.19 5.70
CA LEU A 341 23.90 -0.89 4.90
C LEU A 341 24.12 -2.40 5.02
N TYR A 342 23.24 -3.08 5.77
CA TYR A 342 23.32 -4.53 5.99
C TYR A 342 22.59 -5.34 4.91
N ASN A 343 21.53 -4.80 4.33
CA ASN A 343 20.70 -5.51 3.36
C ASN A 343 21.48 -5.94 2.11
N PRO A 344 21.64 -7.24 1.83
CA PRO A 344 22.56 -7.73 0.81
C PRO A 344 22.14 -7.29 -0.60
N TYR A 345 20.84 -7.19 -0.86
CA TYR A 345 20.32 -6.75 -2.14
C TYR A 345 20.59 -5.27 -2.38
N LEU A 346 20.19 -4.39 -1.47
CA LEU A 346 20.44 -2.95 -1.57
C LEU A 346 21.94 -2.63 -1.55
N LYS A 347 22.71 -3.35 -0.73
CA LYS A 347 24.16 -3.19 -0.61
C LYS A 347 24.85 -3.44 -1.94
N ARG A 348 24.51 -4.53 -2.63
CA ARG A 348 25.10 -4.83 -3.94
C ARG A 348 24.83 -3.72 -4.95
N GLY A 349 23.58 -3.27 -5.08
CA GLY A 349 23.24 -2.17 -6.00
C GLY A 349 23.93 -0.85 -5.64
N TYR A 350 24.00 -0.54 -4.34
CA TYR A 350 24.67 0.64 -3.83
C TYR A 350 26.18 0.62 -4.08
N GLU A 351 26.86 -0.51 -3.84
CA GLU A 351 28.30 -0.67 -4.09
C GLU A 351 28.64 -0.62 -5.59
N GLU A 352 27.82 -1.27 -6.44
CA GLU A 352 27.94 -1.18 -7.89
C GLU A 352 27.79 0.27 -8.38
N TRP A 353 26.80 1.00 -7.87
CA TRP A 353 26.63 2.43 -8.17
C TRP A 353 27.79 3.29 -7.66
N LEU A 354 28.27 3.08 -6.42
CA LEU A 354 29.43 3.81 -5.90
C LEU A 354 30.67 3.63 -6.78
N SER A 355 30.83 2.47 -7.42
CA SER A 355 31.94 2.23 -8.35
C SER A 355 31.90 3.11 -9.61
N THR A 356 30.74 3.67 -9.96
CA THR A 356 30.57 4.54 -11.14
C THR A 356 30.75 6.03 -10.80
N ILE A 357 30.72 6.41 -9.51
CA ILE A 357 30.80 7.81 -9.06
C ILE A 357 32.25 8.25 -8.83
N ASN A 358 32.59 9.46 -9.29
CA ASN A 358 33.86 10.10 -8.97
C ASN A 358 33.70 11.12 -7.83
N ARG A 359 34.11 10.73 -6.61
CA ARG A 359 34.00 11.53 -5.37
C ARG A 359 34.53 12.96 -5.46
N GLU A 360 35.62 13.21 -6.19
CA GLU A 360 36.27 14.53 -6.25
C GLU A 360 35.47 15.58 -7.03
N LYS A 361 34.64 15.15 -8.00
CA LYS A 361 33.80 16.06 -8.78
C LYS A 361 32.50 16.47 -8.07
N GLU A 362 32.04 15.68 -7.09
CA GLU A 362 30.71 15.85 -6.51
C GLU A 362 30.69 16.76 -5.29
N TYR A 363 31.80 16.83 -4.54
CA TYR A 363 31.95 17.76 -3.41
C TYR A 363 31.89 19.25 -3.82
N GLY A 364 32.11 19.57 -5.10
CA GLY A 364 32.06 20.93 -5.63
C GLY A 364 30.66 21.54 -5.75
N HIS A 365 29.59 20.76 -5.62
CA HIS A 365 28.20 21.20 -5.79
C HIS A 365 27.41 21.34 -4.48
N ARG A 366 28.08 21.55 -3.34
CA ARG A 366 27.42 21.90 -2.07
C ARG A 366 26.90 23.34 -2.10
N SER A 367 25.73 23.54 -2.70
CA SER A 367 24.95 24.76 -2.60
C SER A 367 23.66 24.43 -1.89
N LYS A 368 23.61 24.64 -0.57
CA LYS A 368 22.31 24.88 0.09
C LYS A 368 21.80 26.21 -0.46
N SER A 369 20.96 26.19 -1.48
CA SER A 369 20.07 27.33 -1.69
C SER A 369 19.06 27.29 -0.55
N GLU A 370 19.28 28.10 0.48
CA GLU A 370 18.29 28.35 1.54
C GLU A 370 17.00 29.00 1.01
N GLN A 371 16.90 29.23 -0.30
CA GLN A 371 15.74 29.81 -0.95
C GLN A 371 15.09 28.79 -1.89
N LEU A 372 13.83 28.49 -1.54
CA LEU A 372 12.78 27.83 -2.32
C LEU A 372 12.70 26.30 -2.17
N ARG A 373 12.29 25.86 -0.97
CA ARG A 373 11.37 24.72 -0.85
C ARG A 373 10.17 24.97 -1.77
N SER A 374 9.75 23.94 -2.51
CA SER A 374 8.68 23.94 -3.51
C SER A 374 7.46 24.76 -3.06
N ARG A 375 7.34 26.01 -3.54
CA ARG A 375 6.13 26.83 -3.38
C ARG A 375 5.17 26.46 -4.50
N TRP A 376 4.05 25.85 -4.14
CA TRP A 376 3.02 25.40 -5.09
C TRP A 376 2.03 26.51 -5.50
N GLU A 377 2.14 27.69 -4.88
CA GLU A 377 1.18 28.78 -5.07
C GLU A 377 1.87 30.11 -5.40
N PRO A 378 1.26 30.94 -6.27
CA PRO A 378 1.71 32.29 -6.50
C PRO A 378 1.42 33.19 -5.29
N GLU A 379 2.36 34.06 -4.94
CA GLU A 379 2.28 34.96 -3.78
C GLU A 379 2.43 36.42 -4.18
N TYR A 380 1.77 37.34 -3.46
CA TYR A 380 2.02 38.77 -3.59
C TYR A 380 3.21 39.21 -2.74
N VAL A 381 4.11 39.99 -3.34
CA VAL A 381 5.23 40.62 -2.62
C VAL A 381 5.30 42.10 -2.95
N LEU A 382 5.49 42.92 -1.92
CA LEU A 382 5.71 44.35 -2.06
C LEU A 382 7.22 44.65 -2.05
N ASN A 383 7.73 45.32 -3.08
CA ASN A 383 9.09 45.85 -3.09
C ASN A 383 9.07 47.34 -3.46
N GLY A 384 9.50 48.18 -2.52
CA GLY A 384 9.34 49.63 -2.62
C GLY A 384 7.86 50.01 -2.68
N ASN A 385 7.43 50.55 -3.82
CA ASN A 385 6.03 50.95 -4.06
C ASN A 385 5.30 50.02 -5.03
N THR A 386 5.95 48.95 -5.49
CA THR A 386 5.46 48.08 -6.56
C THR A 386 5.06 46.72 -6.01
N VAL A 387 3.86 46.26 -6.36
CA VAL A 387 3.38 44.91 -6.00
C VAL A 387 3.73 43.95 -7.13
N TYR A 388 4.40 42.87 -6.77
CA TYR A 388 4.77 41.78 -7.66
C TYR A 388 3.97 40.53 -7.34
N LEU A 389 3.65 39.75 -8.38
CA LEU A 389 3.20 38.38 -8.26
C LEU A 389 4.41 37.46 -8.46
N VAL A 390 4.77 36.69 -7.45
CA VAL A 390 5.84 35.69 -7.55
C VAL A 390 5.22 34.37 -8.04
N PRO A 391 5.51 33.93 -9.28
CA PRO A 391 4.99 32.66 -9.78
C PRO A 391 5.60 31.48 -9.02
N PRO A 392 4.87 30.37 -8.84
CA PRO A 392 5.45 29.15 -8.31
C PRO A 392 6.38 28.50 -9.34
N ILE A 393 7.24 27.60 -8.85
CA ILE A 393 8.04 26.74 -9.74
C ILE A 393 7.12 25.66 -10.27
N HIS A 394 6.91 25.61 -11.60
CA HIS A 394 6.08 24.58 -12.20
C HIS A 394 6.91 23.41 -12.74
N ARG A 395 6.34 22.20 -12.70
CA ARG A 395 6.83 21.02 -13.42
C ARG A 395 5.78 20.60 -14.45
N VAL A 396 6.19 20.46 -15.71
CA VAL A 396 5.30 20.17 -16.84
C VAL A 396 5.77 18.91 -17.55
N LYS A 397 4.87 17.97 -17.85
CA LYS A 397 5.21 16.70 -18.51
C LYS A 397 5.81 16.93 -19.90
N ALA A 398 6.71 16.04 -20.33
CA ALA A 398 7.39 16.13 -21.64
C ALA A 398 6.44 16.02 -22.85
N THR A 399 5.19 15.62 -22.62
CA THR A 399 4.12 15.57 -23.64
C THR A 399 3.73 16.95 -24.17
N TYR A 400 3.98 18.02 -23.41
CA TYR A 400 3.73 19.39 -23.84
C TYR A 400 4.92 19.95 -24.63
N ASP A 401 4.67 20.69 -25.70
CA ASP A 401 5.73 21.42 -26.40
C ASP A 401 6.09 22.67 -25.57
N PHE A 402 7.29 22.67 -25.01
CA PHE A 402 7.79 23.75 -24.15
C PHE A 402 7.77 25.12 -24.84
N ARG A 403 7.86 25.18 -26.17
CA ARG A 403 7.83 26.44 -26.95
C ARG A 403 6.47 27.11 -26.93
N ASN A 404 5.43 26.35 -26.60
CA ASN A 404 4.06 26.84 -26.54
C ASN A 404 3.62 27.18 -25.12
N ILE A 405 4.53 27.08 -24.13
CA ILE A 405 4.20 27.36 -22.74
C ILE A 405 4.27 28.86 -22.47
N ARG A 406 3.16 29.39 -21.93
CA ARG A 406 2.99 30.82 -21.63
C ARG A 406 2.38 30.99 -20.25
N ILE A 407 2.69 32.12 -19.63
CA ILE A 407 2.07 32.56 -18.38
C ILE A 407 1.11 33.68 -18.74
N ILE A 408 -0.15 33.52 -18.35
CA ILE A 408 -1.21 34.51 -18.53
C ILE A 408 -1.70 34.93 -17.16
N VAL A 409 -1.65 36.22 -16.86
CA VAL A 409 -2.31 36.80 -15.68
C VAL A 409 -3.46 37.67 -16.15
N LYS A 410 -4.66 37.37 -15.66
CA LYS A 410 -5.88 38.14 -15.92
C LYS A 410 -6.32 38.83 -14.65
N ASN A 411 -6.96 39.98 -14.79
CA ASN A 411 -7.73 40.61 -13.71
C ASN A 411 -9.15 40.85 -14.24
N GLU A 412 -10.13 40.18 -13.65
CA GLU A 412 -11.46 39.98 -14.24
C GLU A 412 -11.31 39.31 -15.63
N GLU A 413 -11.78 39.95 -16.70
CA GLU A 413 -11.67 39.45 -18.09
C GLU A 413 -10.46 40.03 -18.84
N LYS A 414 -9.71 40.95 -18.24
CA LYS A 414 -8.61 41.65 -18.92
C LYS A 414 -7.28 40.95 -18.67
N VAL A 415 -6.59 40.55 -19.72
CA VAL A 415 -5.20 40.09 -19.66
C VAL A 415 -4.29 41.26 -19.28
N ILE A 416 -3.56 41.11 -18.17
CA ILE A 416 -2.60 42.10 -17.65
C ILE A 416 -1.15 41.65 -17.79
N TYR A 417 -0.93 40.36 -18.03
CA TYR A 417 0.36 39.77 -18.41
C TYR A 417 0.11 38.57 -19.33
N ASP A 418 0.84 38.47 -20.44
CA ASP A 418 0.85 37.33 -21.34
C ASP A 418 2.22 37.23 -22.00
N ASP A 419 3.06 36.34 -21.48
CA ASP A 419 4.40 36.15 -22.01
C ASP A 419 4.81 34.67 -22.00
N TYR A 420 5.81 34.36 -22.82
CA TYR A 420 6.46 33.06 -22.83
C TYR A 420 7.38 32.93 -21.62
N VAL A 421 7.54 31.70 -21.12
CA VAL A 421 8.44 31.44 -19.98
C VAL A 421 9.89 31.59 -20.43
N GLU A 422 10.68 32.34 -19.65
CA GLU A 422 12.09 32.60 -19.95
C GLU A 422 13.05 31.48 -19.49
N ASP A 423 12.86 30.89 -18.29
CA ASP A 423 13.70 29.81 -17.74
C ASP A 423 12.95 28.48 -17.74
N ILE A 424 13.15 27.71 -18.80
CA ILE A 424 12.69 26.32 -18.94
C ILE A 424 13.90 25.40 -18.91
N ARG A 425 13.91 24.47 -17.95
CA ARG A 425 14.95 23.45 -17.80
C ARG A 425 14.37 22.08 -18.08
N GLU A 426 14.99 21.33 -18.99
CA GLU A 426 14.63 19.93 -19.21
C GLU A 426 15.00 19.12 -17.95
N ILE A 427 14.07 18.29 -17.48
CA ILE A 427 14.24 17.37 -16.36
C ILE A 427 13.79 15.97 -16.81
N ILE A 428 14.09 14.94 -16.04
CA ILE A 428 13.67 13.58 -16.42
C ILE A 428 12.15 13.50 -16.34
N GLY A 429 11.50 13.16 -17.46
CA GLY A 429 10.03 13.07 -17.59
C GLY A 429 9.33 14.39 -17.96
N GLY A 430 10.03 15.53 -18.03
CA GLY A 430 9.38 16.80 -18.32
C GLY A 430 10.27 18.04 -18.31
N TYR A 431 9.70 19.17 -17.91
CA TYR A 431 10.35 20.47 -17.82
C TYR A 431 10.09 21.10 -16.46
N GLN A 432 11.09 21.73 -15.88
CA GLN A 432 10.96 22.66 -14.77
C GLN A 432 10.89 24.09 -15.30
N ILE A 433 9.95 24.87 -14.79
CA ILE A 433 9.63 26.21 -15.25
C ILE A 433 9.86 27.14 -14.06
N LYS A 434 10.81 28.05 -14.22
CA LYS A 434 11.09 29.12 -13.25
C LYS A 434 10.81 30.44 -13.97
N ASN A 435 10.05 31.32 -13.33
CA ASN A 435 9.75 32.63 -13.91
C ASN A 435 10.06 33.73 -12.90
N PRO A 436 10.63 34.87 -13.33
CA PRO A 436 10.81 36.01 -12.45
C PRO A 436 9.47 36.55 -11.94
N ALA A 437 9.55 37.33 -10.85
CA ALA A 437 8.39 38.01 -10.29
C ALA A 437 7.76 38.96 -11.32
N ILE A 438 6.44 38.89 -11.46
CA ILE A 438 5.67 39.65 -12.44
C ILE A 438 5.18 40.95 -11.80
N GLU A 439 5.57 42.09 -12.37
CA GLU A 439 5.08 43.39 -11.93
C GLU A 439 3.58 43.56 -12.23
N LEU A 440 2.77 43.87 -11.21
CA LEU A 440 1.34 44.06 -11.37
C LEU A 440 0.97 45.54 -11.36
N SER A 441 0.55 46.05 -12.52
CA SER A 441 0.00 47.41 -12.63
C SER A 441 -1.34 47.57 -11.92
N ASN A 442 -2.11 46.50 -11.70
CA ASN A 442 -3.34 46.52 -10.91
C ASN A 442 -3.47 45.22 -10.08
N PRO A 443 -2.95 45.20 -8.84
CA PRO A 443 -2.90 44.01 -7.99
C PRO A 443 -4.23 43.69 -7.28
N LEU A 444 -5.27 44.52 -7.43
CA LEU A 444 -6.55 44.37 -6.75
C LEU A 444 -7.65 43.90 -7.71
N GLY A 445 -8.57 43.06 -7.23
CA GLY A 445 -9.68 42.50 -8.00
C GLY A 445 -9.65 40.97 -8.08
N ARG A 446 -10.16 40.44 -9.19
CA ARG A 446 -10.21 39.00 -9.46
C ARG A 446 -9.03 38.58 -10.32
N ILE A 447 -7.85 38.57 -9.70
CA ILE A 447 -6.63 38.13 -10.38
C ILE A 447 -6.65 36.61 -10.53
N VAL A 448 -6.35 36.14 -11.74
CA VAL A 448 -6.19 34.73 -12.06
C VAL A 448 -4.86 34.56 -12.78
N TYR A 449 -3.99 33.74 -12.22
CA TYR A 449 -2.74 33.30 -12.84
C TYR A 449 -3.00 31.96 -13.54
N GLN A 450 -2.55 31.85 -14.78
CA GLN A 450 -2.65 30.66 -15.61
C GLN A 450 -1.29 30.31 -16.21
N LEU A 451 -0.91 29.03 -16.13
CA LEU A 451 0.13 28.45 -16.97
C LEU A 451 -0.57 27.68 -18.09
N VAL A 452 -0.29 28.00 -19.34
CA VAL A 452 -0.96 27.40 -20.51
C VAL A 452 0.06 26.81 -21.47
N ALA A 453 -0.30 25.73 -22.14
CA ALA A 453 0.44 25.20 -23.30
C ALA A 453 -0.49 25.22 -24.53
N GLY A 454 -0.24 26.14 -25.46
CA GLY A 454 -1.16 26.37 -26.57
C GLY A 454 -2.55 26.81 -26.08
N ASN A 455 -3.57 25.97 -26.28
CA ASN A 455 -4.95 26.24 -25.85
C ASN A 455 -5.32 25.54 -24.53
N GLU A 456 -4.43 24.72 -23.99
CA GLU A 456 -4.70 23.94 -22.77
C GLU A 456 -4.17 24.67 -21.53
N VAL A 457 -4.99 24.76 -20.49
CA VAL A 457 -4.59 25.34 -19.21
C VAL A 457 -3.97 24.23 -18.36
N ILE A 458 -2.66 24.32 -18.12
CA ILE A 458 -1.90 23.36 -17.29
C ILE A 458 -2.14 23.64 -15.80
N TYR A 459 -2.21 24.92 -15.42
CA TYR A 459 -2.45 25.36 -14.05
C TYR A 459 -3.28 26.64 -14.03
N GLU A 460 -4.19 26.76 -13.04
CA GLU A 460 -4.95 27.97 -12.77
C GLU A 460 -5.05 28.23 -11.26
N SER A 461 -4.77 29.46 -10.83
CA SER A 461 -4.85 29.86 -9.41
C SER A 461 -6.29 29.93 -8.86
N LYS A 462 -7.30 29.82 -9.73
CA LYS A 462 -8.72 30.01 -9.42
C LYS A 462 -8.94 31.31 -8.63
N THR A 463 -9.72 31.26 -7.55
CA THR A 463 -10.04 32.41 -6.70
C THR A 463 -8.95 32.77 -5.69
N ARG A 464 -7.84 32.02 -5.62
CA ARG A 464 -6.81 32.17 -4.56
C ARG A 464 -6.12 33.53 -4.57
N LEU A 465 -6.01 34.17 -5.73
CA LEU A 465 -5.40 35.50 -5.89
C LEU A 465 -6.42 36.65 -5.82
N HIS A 466 -7.70 36.37 -5.55
CA HIS A 466 -8.72 37.41 -5.46
C HIS A 466 -8.52 38.25 -4.21
N ARG A 467 -8.36 39.56 -4.37
CA ARG A 467 -8.08 40.50 -3.28
C ARG A 467 -8.87 41.79 -3.45
N ASN A 468 -9.65 42.15 -2.44
CA ASN A 468 -10.25 43.49 -2.37
C ASN A 468 -9.21 44.53 -1.92
N PHE A 469 -8.34 44.10 -1.01
CA PHE A 469 -7.16 44.80 -0.51
C PHE A 469 -6.12 43.74 -0.13
N ILE A 470 -4.86 44.14 -0.02
CA ILE A 470 -3.75 43.28 0.41
C ILE A 470 -3.06 43.97 1.58
N VAL A 471 -2.63 43.21 2.59
CA VAL A 471 -1.87 43.72 3.73
C VAL A 471 -0.49 43.08 3.68
N PHE A 472 0.57 43.86 3.78
CA PHE A 472 1.95 43.38 3.80
C PHE A 472 2.61 43.71 5.14
N ASP A 473 3.56 42.88 5.55
CA ASP A 473 4.45 43.19 6.67
C ASP A 473 5.60 44.15 6.28
N GLU A 474 6.47 44.43 7.23
CA GLU A 474 7.67 45.26 7.04
C GLU A 474 8.68 44.70 6.02
N ARG A 475 8.62 43.39 5.71
CA ARG A 475 9.46 42.72 4.71
C ARG A 475 8.79 42.67 3.34
N GLY A 476 7.56 43.16 3.22
CA GLY A 476 6.76 43.13 2.00
C GLY A 476 6.07 41.79 1.74
N GLN A 477 5.95 40.90 2.73
CA GLN A 477 5.20 39.65 2.60
C GLN A 477 3.74 39.82 2.96
N GLU A 478 2.84 39.17 2.21
CA GLU A 478 1.41 39.23 2.45
C GLU A 478 1.02 38.66 3.83
N GLN A 479 0.13 39.36 4.53
CA GLN A 479 -0.41 38.99 5.83
C GLN A 479 -1.87 38.52 5.70
N ALA A 480 -2.19 37.41 6.37
CA ALA A 480 -3.55 36.91 6.47
C ALA A 480 -4.33 37.62 7.59
N ASN A 481 -5.65 37.72 7.43
CA ASN A 481 -6.54 38.30 8.42
C ASN A 481 -6.68 37.39 9.66
N ASN A 482 -6.87 37.98 10.84
CA ASN A 482 -6.97 37.30 12.14
C ASN A 482 -5.71 36.52 12.54
N LYS A 483 -4.53 37.03 12.16
CA LYS A 483 -3.25 36.56 12.67
C LYS A 483 -2.66 37.57 13.63
N ASP A 484 -2.00 37.08 14.66
CA ASP A 484 -1.24 37.93 15.58
C ASP A 484 -0.10 38.61 14.80
N TYR A 485 -0.12 39.94 14.78
CA TYR A 485 0.93 40.74 14.16
C TYR A 485 1.08 42.06 14.90
N SER A 486 2.32 42.46 15.14
CA SER A 486 2.68 43.74 15.75
C SER A 486 3.88 44.29 14.97
N GLY A 487 3.76 45.51 14.46
CA GLY A 487 4.76 46.09 13.56
C GLY A 487 4.15 47.00 12.50
N THR A 488 4.94 47.39 11.51
CA THR A 488 4.44 48.22 10.40
C THR A 488 3.69 47.34 9.42
N ALA A 489 2.38 47.54 9.28
CA ALA A 489 1.55 46.94 8.25
C ALA A 489 1.37 47.91 7.08
N VAL A 490 1.52 47.43 5.86
CA VAL A 490 1.26 48.21 4.64
C VAL A 490 -0.01 47.71 3.98
N PHE A 491 -1.02 48.58 3.87
CA PHE A 491 -2.27 48.30 3.19
C PHE A 491 -2.21 48.76 1.74
N CYS A 492 -2.45 47.83 0.82
CA CYS A 492 -2.68 48.09 -0.60
C CYS A 492 -4.18 48.11 -0.88
N THR A 493 -4.73 49.29 -1.20
CA THR A 493 -6.17 49.56 -1.34
C THR A 493 -6.48 50.35 -2.61
N LYS A 494 -7.73 50.33 -3.09
CA LYS A 494 -8.12 51.08 -4.30
C LYS A 494 -8.10 52.60 -4.09
N SER A 495 -8.39 53.04 -2.87
CA SER A 495 -8.42 54.44 -2.47
C SER A 495 -7.86 54.61 -1.08
N LYS A 496 -7.57 55.86 -0.70
CA LYS A 496 -7.16 56.22 0.66
C LYS A 496 -8.19 55.72 1.69
N VAL A 497 -7.71 55.08 2.75
CA VAL A 497 -8.51 54.64 3.91
C VAL A 497 -8.25 55.58 5.08
N ASP A 498 -9.31 55.98 5.78
CA ASP A 498 -9.20 56.84 6.95
C ASP A 498 -8.44 56.14 8.09
N LYS A 499 -7.57 56.90 8.78
CA LYS A 499 -6.67 56.44 9.86
C LYS A 499 -5.42 55.67 9.42
N LEU A 500 -5.22 55.40 8.13
CA LEU A 500 -3.95 54.90 7.60
C LEU A 500 -3.10 56.06 7.06
N TYR A 501 -1.77 55.95 7.19
CA TYR A 501 -0.84 56.96 6.67
C TYR A 501 -0.53 56.65 5.20
N LEU A 502 -1.19 57.34 4.29
CA LEU A 502 -0.95 57.23 2.84
C LEU A 502 0.45 57.75 2.49
N TYR A 503 1.28 56.91 1.89
CA TYR A 503 2.62 57.30 1.41
C TYR A 503 2.82 57.10 -0.09
N PHE A 504 1.94 56.34 -0.77
CA PHE A 504 1.95 56.19 -2.22
C PHE A 504 0.52 56.17 -2.77
N SER A 505 0.29 56.87 -3.89
CA SER A 505 -0.99 56.90 -4.59
C SER A 505 -0.72 56.80 -6.10
N GLY A 506 -0.97 55.62 -6.66
CA GLY A 506 -0.91 55.37 -8.10
C GLY A 506 -2.29 55.46 -8.75
N GLU A 507 -2.36 55.13 -10.05
CA GLU A 507 -3.62 55.15 -10.81
C GLU A 507 -4.59 54.03 -10.40
N SER A 508 -4.07 52.89 -9.97
CA SER A 508 -4.82 51.64 -9.74
C SER A 508 -4.90 51.21 -8.27
N TYR A 509 -3.93 51.61 -7.45
CA TYR A 509 -3.90 51.33 -6.02
C TYR A 509 -3.14 52.41 -5.24
N CYS A 510 -3.37 52.43 -3.93
CA CYS A 510 -2.72 53.27 -2.93
C CYS A 510 -2.02 52.38 -1.91
N LEU A 511 -0.86 52.81 -1.40
CA LEU A 511 -0.20 52.16 -0.27
C LEU A 511 -0.23 53.08 0.94
N SER A 512 -0.73 52.55 2.05
CA SER A 512 -0.81 53.25 3.33
C SER A 512 -0.17 52.43 4.44
N SER A 513 0.66 53.04 5.27
CA SER A 513 1.26 52.38 6.43
C SER A 513 0.40 52.54 7.68
N TYR A 514 0.44 51.53 8.54
CA TYR A 514 -0.21 51.51 9.84
C TYR A 514 0.71 50.83 10.85
N SER A 515 0.92 51.46 12.00
CA SER A 515 1.64 50.83 13.11
C SER A 515 0.64 49.92 13.83
N ALA A 516 0.60 48.65 13.43
CA ALA A 516 -0.30 47.65 13.98
C ALA A 516 0.22 47.17 15.34
N HIS A 517 -0.68 47.12 16.32
CA HIS A 517 -0.46 46.45 17.59
C HIS A 517 -1.37 45.22 17.68
N LEU A 518 -0.97 44.27 18.52
CA LEU A 518 -1.76 43.06 18.77
C LEU A 518 -3.19 43.43 19.21
N GLY A 519 -4.19 42.93 18.48
CA GLY A 519 -5.60 43.21 18.75
C GLY A 519 -6.18 44.45 18.06
N ASP A 520 -5.38 45.18 17.29
CA ASP A 520 -5.88 46.23 16.42
C ASP A 520 -6.79 45.65 15.33
N ALA A 521 -7.79 46.45 14.95
CA ALA A 521 -8.73 46.12 13.88
C ALA A 521 -8.86 47.32 12.94
N VAL A 522 -8.55 47.10 11.67
CA VAL A 522 -8.63 48.12 10.62
C VAL A 522 -9.80 47.80 9.70
N LEU A 523 -10.69 48.77 9.53
CA LEU A 523 -11.80 48.66 8.59
C LEU A 523 -11.36 49.13 7.21
N VAL A 524 -11.39 48.24 6.22
CA VAL A 524 -11.08 48.51 4.81
C VAL A 524 -12.24 48.02 3.95
N ASP A 525 -12.88 48.91 3.19
CA ASP A 525 -14.00 48.58 2.28
C ASP A 525 -15.11 47.71 2.93
N ASN A 526 -15.57 48.10 4.13
CA ASN A 526 -16.55 47.38 4.95
C ASN A 526 -16.14 45.97 5.42
N LYS A 527 -14.86 45.62 5.30
CA LYS A 527 -14.28 44.40 5.85
C LYS A 527 -13.29 44.75 6.96
N VAL A 528 -13.31 43.99 8.05
CA VAL A 528 -12.39 44.20 9.17
C VAL A 528 -11.17 43.31 8.97
N PHE A 529 -9.98 43.91 9.04
CA PHE A 529 -8.71 43.21 9.13
C PHE A 529 -8.20 43.29 10.57
N ASN A 530 -8.19 42.14 11.24
CA ASN A 530 -7.78 41.99 12.63
C ASN A 530 -6.33 41.51 12.72
N PHE A 531 -5.55 42.17 13.57
CA PHE A 531 -4.19 41.80 13.92
C PHE A 531 -4.15 40.96 15.21
N SER A 532 -5.15 40.06 15.39
CA SER A 532 -5.16 39.10 16.50
C SER A 532 -6.02 37.86 16.23
N GLU A 533 -5.65 36.74 16.88
CA GLU A 533 -6.28 35.41 16.76
C GLU A 533 -7.54 35.15 17.65
N MET A 534 -7.93 35.94 18.67
CA MET A 534 -9.09 35.64 19.58
C MET A 534 -10.34 36.54 19.40
N ILE A 535 -11.63 36.12 19.29
CA ILE A 535 -12.50 34.89 19.45
C ILE A 535 -13.18 34.67 20.86
N ARG A 536 -14.44 34.14 20.85
CA ARG A 536 -15.46 33.85 21.92
C ARG A 536 -14.92 33.53 23.35
N PRO A 537 -15.63 33.88 24.45
CA PRO A 537 -15.21 33.54 25.82
C PRO A 537 -15.23 32.03 26.09
N GLY A 538 -14.25 31.52 26.84
CA GLY A 538 -14.06 30.10 27.08
C GLY A 538 -12.72 29.73 27.75
N VAL A 539 -12.40 28.45 27.70
CA VAL A 539 -11.12 27.89 28.16
C VAL A 539 -10.30 27.49 26.93
N PHE A 540 -9.04 27.91 26.91
CA PHE A 540 -8.12 27.81 25.78
C PHE A 540 -6.80 27.20 26.21
N GLY A 541 -6.06 26.64 25.28
CA GLY A 541 -4.80 25.95 25.55
C GLY A 541 -4.51 24.94 24.46
N GLU A 542 -3.37 24.29 24.54
CA GLU A 542 -3.04 23.19 23.65
C GLU A 542 -3.93 21.97 23.98
N LYS A 543 -4.62 21.45 22.96
CA LYS A 543 -5.58 20.36 23.09
C LYS A 543 -5.05 19.07 22.49
N TYR A 544 -5.56 17.94 22.96
CA TYR A 544 -5.52 16.71 22.18
C TYR A 544 -6.65 16.72 21.16
N ASP A 545 -6.29 16.85 19.89
CA ASP A 545 -7.23 16.97 18.79
C ASP A 545 -8.11 15.72 18.64
N GLY A 546 -9.42 15.88 18.77
CA GLY A 546 -10.39 14.78 18.63
C GLY A 546 -10.62 13.95 19.90
N TYR A 547 -9.94 14.28 21.01
CA TYR A 547 -10.10 13.61 22.30
C TYR A 547 -11.13 14.34 23.16
N PHE A 548 -12.04 13.59 23.76
CA PHE A 548 -13.08 14.16 24.62
C PHE A 548 -13.36 13.26 25.81
N VAL A 549 -13.64 13.88 26.95
CA VAL A 549 -14.26 13.18 28.09
C VAL A 549 -15.74 13.52 28.08
N ALA A 550 -16.61 12.53 28.22
CA ALA A 550 -18.05 12.75 28.23
C ALA A 550 -18.72 12.24 29.49
N GLN A 551 -19.76 12.96 29.89
CA GLN A 551 -20.70 12.54 30.92
C GLN A 551 -22.11 12.78 30.41
N ALA A 552 -22.89 11.71 30.25
CA ALA A 552 -24.16 11.74 29.53
C ALA A 552 -23.98 12.42 28.15
N ASP A 553 -24.82 13.39 27.78
CA ASP A 553 -24.77 14.07 26.48
C ASP A 553 -23.75 15.24 26.42
N CYS A 554 -22.98 15.48 27.50
CA CYS A 554 -22.03 16.60 27.58
C CYS A 554 -20.61 16.13 27.30
N LYS A 555 -19.99 16.64 26.23
CA LYS A 555 -18.59 16.40 25.86
C LYS A 555 -17.68 17.54 26.36
N PHE A 556 -16.53 17.18 26.92
CA PHE A 556 -15.51 18.07 27.45
C PHE A 556 -14.24 17.92 26.64
N GLU A 557 -13.64 19.05 26.26
CA GLU A 557 -12.35 19.10 25.59
C GLU A 557 -11.22 18.66 26.55
N VAL A 558 -10.21 17.96 26.02
CA VAL A 558 -9.04 17.54 26.78
C VAL A 558 -7.82 18.40 26.42
N PHE A 559 -7.23 19.04 27.42
CA PHE A 559 -6.05 19.89 27.29
C PHE A 559 -4.79 19.18 27.77
N LYS A 560 -3.64 19.51 27.18
CA LYS A 560 -2.36 18.90 27.54
C LYS A 560 -1.86 19.39 28.89
N ASN A 561 -1.67 20.70 29.06
CA ASN A 561 -1.13 21.24 30.30
C ASN A 561 -1.56 22.70 30.55
N GLU A 562 -0.98 23.65 29.79
CA GLU A 562 -1.22 25.07 30.02
C GLU A 562 -2.59 25.51 29.48
N VAL A 563 -3.44 25.95 30.40
CA VAL A 563 -4.81 26.34 30.12
C VAL A 563 -5.06 27.80 30.54
N PHE A 564 -5.69 28.55 29.65
CA PHE A 564 -6.04 29.95 29.80
C PHE A 564 -7.55 30.11 29.85
N LEU A 565 -8.02 30.81 30.87
CA LEU A 565 -9.41 31.26 30.96
C LEU A 565 -9.53 32.64 30.33
N VAL A 566 -10.36 32.77 29.30
CA VAL A 566 -10.59 34.06 28.63
C VAL A 566 -12.08 34.40 28.66
N PHE A 567 -12.41 35.57 29.19
CA PHE A 567 -13.79 36.07 29.21
C PHE A 567 -13.84 37.59 29.09
N GLU A 568 -15.00 38.09 28.66
CA GLU A 568 -15.28 39.53 28.55
C GLU A 568 -16.36 39.92 29.55
N SER A 569 -16.26 41.13 30.11
CA SER A 569 -17.28 41.64 31.03
C SER A 569 -17.44 43.15 30.94
N GLU A 570 -18.69 43.61 30.96
CA GLU A 570 -19.08 45.02 31.08
C GLU A 570 -18.98 45.53 32.53
N PHE A 571 -18.77 44.64 33.50
CA PHE A 571 -18.72 44.97 34.93
C PHE A 571 -17.31 45.41 35.36
N THR A 572 -16.92 46.62 34.99
CA THR A 572 -15.56 47.16 35.22
C THR A 572 -15.19 47.35 36.70
N ASP A 573 -16.17 47.62 37.57
CA ASP A 573 -15.94 47.89 39.00
C ASP A 573 -16.20 46.65 39.90
N SER A 574 -16.47 45.49 39.31
CA SER A 574 -16.81 44.27 40.06
C SER A 574 -15.58 43.43 40.33
N SER A 575 -15.54 42.79 41.50
CA SER A 575 -14.56 41.72 41.74
C SER A 575 -15.04 40.42 41.10
N PHE A 576 -14.14 39.67 40.47
CA PHE A 576 -14.45 38.38 39.87
C PHE A 576 -14.06 37.24 40.80
N GLU A 577 -14.97 36.28 40.93
CA GLU A 577 -14.76 35.01 41.59
C GLU A 577 -14.65 33.91 40.54
N ILE A 578 -13.50 33.22 40.54
CA ILE A 578 -13.23 32.06 39.70
C ILE A 578 -13.47 30.82 40.55
N GLN A 579 -14.57 30.12 40.31
CA GLN A 579 -14.88 28.87 40.97
C GLN A 579 -14.41 27.70 40.09
N ILE A 580 -13.51 26.87 40.62
CA ILE A 580 -13.06 25.63 39.97
C ILE A 580 -13.43 24.47 40.89
N ASN A 581 -14.28 23.57 40.39
CA ASN A 581 -14.95 22.52 41.16
C ASN A 581 -15.64 23.12 42.41
N GLN A 582 -15.23 22.70 43.61
CA GLN A 582 -15.80 23.19 44.87
C GLN A 582 -15.00 24.35 45.50
N ARG A 583 -13.88 24.78 44.88
CA ARG A 583 -13.01 25.84 45.42
C ARG A 583 -13.25 27.16 44.70
N SER A 584 -13.31 28.24 45.47
CA SER A 584 -13.44 29.61 44.95
C SER A 584 -12.13 30.36 45.11
N TYR A 585 -11.72 31.04 44.04
CA TYR A 585 -10.51 31.85 43.96
C TYR A 585 -10.88 33.28 43.58
N LYS A 586 -10.09 34.24 44.08
CA LYS A 586 -10.13 35.62 43.59
C LYS A 586 -9.33 35.71 42.30
N MET A 587 -9.65 36.67 41.44
CA MET A 587 -8.92 36.91 40.19
C MET A 587 -7.41 37.10 40.42
N ASP A 588 -7.02 37.83 41.47
CA ASP A 588 -5.62 38.10 41.84
C ASP A 588 -4.84 36.85 42.27
N ALA A 589 -5.49 35.70 42.44
CA ALA A 589 -4.81 34.44 42.71
C ALA A 589 -4.14 33.84 41.46
N PHE A 590 -4.45 34.37 40.27
CA PHE A 590 -3.90 33.92 39.00
C PHE A 590 -3.08 35.02 38.33
N GLU A 591 -2.05 34.63 37.60
CA GLU A 591 -1.44 35.53 36.63
C GLU A 591 -2.49 35.90 35.60
N HIS A 592 -2.73 37.20 35.44
CA HIS A 592 -3.80 37.69 34.60
C HIS A 592 -3.42 38.97 33.86
N SER A 593 -3.99 39.13 32.68
CA SER A 593 -3.94 40.36 31.91
C SER A 593 -5.35 40.86 31.63
N THR A 594 -5.50 42.18 31.60
CA THR A 594 -6.76 42.86 31.33
C THR A 594 -6.57 43.84 30.18
N VAL A 595 -7.45 43.78 29.18
CA VAL A 595 -7.46 44.71 28.05
C VAL A 595 -8.81 45.42 28.03
N GLU A 596 -8.81 46.74 28.25
CA GLU A 596 -10.01 47.57 28.24
C GLU A 596 -10.43 47.92 26.80
N ARG A 597 -11.71 47.72 26.46
CA ARG A 597 -12.29 47.97 25.14
C ARG A 597 -13.66 48.62 25.25
N LYS A 598 -13.74 49.95 25.16
CA LYS A 598 -15.02 50.72 25.04
C LYS A 598 -16.11 50.29 26.05
N GLY A 599 -15.77 50.14 27.33
CA GLY A 599 -16.71 49.74 28.38
C GLY A 599 -16.87 48.22 28.58
N ILE A 600 -16.12 47.40 27.85
CA ILE A 600 -15.99 45.95 28.07
C ILE A 600 -14.52 45.63 28.34
N ASN A 601 -14.23 44.94 29.43
CA ASN A 601 -12.89 44.46 29.75
C ASN A 601 -12.75 43.01 29.32
N LYS A 602 -11.70 42.70 28.55
CA LYS A 602 -11.27 41.33 28.30
C LYS A 602 -10.29 40.91 29.39
N TYR A 603 -10.58 39.81 30.06
CA TYR A 603 -9.74 39.20 31.07
C TYR A 603 -9.14 37.90 30.52
N SER A 604 -7.85 37.69 30.72
CA SER A 604 -7.14 36.47 30.36
C SER A 604 -6.34 36.01 31.57
N LEU A 605 -6.71 34.86 32.15
CA LEU A 605 -6.10 34.30 33.35
C LEU A 605 -5.38 33.00 32.99
N LYS A 606 -4.15 32.86 33.46
CA LYS A 606 -3.38 31.62 33.34
C LYS A 606 -3.71 30.69 34.52
N LEU A 607 -4.21 29.47 34.22
CA LEU A 607 -4.66 28.50 35.23
C LEU A 607 -3.57 27.48 35.60
N ASP A 608 -2.36 27.95 35.92
CA ASP A 608 -1.17 27.11 36.17
C ASP A 608 -1.26 26.18 37.40
N CYS A 609 -2.29 26.34 38.23
CA CYS A 609 -2.47 25.56 39.45
C CYS A 609 -3.25 24.25 39.26
N LEU A 610 -3.53 23.84 38.01
CA LEU A 610 -4.33 22.66 37.71
C LEU A 610 -3.43 21.47 37.31
N ASP A 611 -3.68 20.34 37.95
CA ASP A 611 -3.10 19.05 37.57
C ASP A 611 -4.03 18.28 36.63
N SER A 612 -3.63 17.09 36.19
CA SER A 612 -4.50 16.23 35.39
C SER A 612 -5.80 15.95 36.15
N GLY A 613 -6.94 16.09 35.46
CA GLY A 613 -8.25 15.95 36.07
C GLY A 613 -9.38 16.56 35.25
N ILE A 614 -10.62 16.28 35.68
CA ILE A 614 -11.84 16.85 35.10
C ILE A 614 -12.32 18.03 35.95
N TYR A 615 -12.55 19.17 35.29
CA TYR A 615 -12.81 20.44 35.93
C TYR A 615 -14.14 21.05 35.52
N GLN A 616 -14.90 21.53 36.51
CA GLN A 616 -16.05 22.41 36.33
C GLN A 616 -15.64 23.84 36.69
N LEU A 617 -15.71 24.76 35.74
CA LEU A 617 -15.31 26.15 35.93
C LEU A 617 -16.51 27.09 35.82
N ARG A 618 -16.61 28.03 36.76
CA ARG A 618 -17.58 29.12 36.73
C ARG A 618 -16.91 30.44 37.09
N VAL A 619 -17.12 31.46 36.25
CA VAL A 619 -16.73 32.84 36.53
C VAL A 619 -17.95 33.61 37.00
N ASN A 620 -17.87 34.28 38.15
CA ASN A 620 -18.93 35.13 38.64
C ASN A 620 -18.44 36.56 38.87
N ALA A 621 -19.20 37.54 38.40
CA ALA A 621 -19.02 38.94 38.78
C ALA A 621 -19.76 39.20 40.11
N LEU A 622 -19.05 39.74 41.10
CA LEU A 622 -19.60 40.17 42.38
C LEU A 622 -19.94 41.66 42.28
N HIS A 623 -21.19 41.95 41.87
CA HIS A 623 -21.66 43.32 41.63
C HIS A 623 -22.82 43.67 42.56
N SER A 624 -22.72 44.77 43.29
CA SER A 624 -23.80 45.30 44.16
C SER A 624 -24.39 44.25 45.14
N GLY A 625 -23.54 43.40 45.72
CA GLY A 625 -23.93 42.33 46.64
C GLY A 625 -24.61 41.11 45.99
N LYS A 626 -24.68 41.05 44.65
CA LYS A 626 -25.20 39.90 43.89
C LYS A 626 -24.06 39.18 43.15
N ARG A 627 -24.21 37.85 43.03
CA ARG A 627 -23.32 36.97 42.27
C ARG A 627 -23.94 36.73 40.89
N ILE A 628 -23.32 37.27 39.84
CA ILE A 628 -23.80 37.16 38.45
C ILE A 628 -22.87 36.19 37.70
N SER A 629 -23.40 35.10 37.16
CA SER A 629 -22.61 34.12 36.39
C SER A 629 -22.23 34.71 35.02
N VAL A 630 -20.94 34.82 34.75
CA VAL A 630 -20.36 35.37 33.50
C VAL A 630 -20.03 34.25 32.51
N LEU A 631 -19.43 33.17 32.99
CA LEU A 631 -19.06 32.00 32.18
C LEU A 631 -19.26 30.73 33.00
N ARG A 632 -19.76 29.67 32.37
CA ARG A 632 -19.79 28.32 32.92
C ARG A 632 -19.30 27.37 31.84
N THR A 633 -18.29 26.56 32.17
CA THR A 633 -17.70 25.60 31.24
C THR A 633 -17.14 24.39 31.99
N GLN A 634 -16.85 23.32 31.25
CA GLN A 634 -16.26 22.08 31.74
C GLN A 634 -15.16 21.65 30.77
N PHE A 635 -14.07 21.11 31.29
CA PHE A 635 -12.92 20.66 30.51
C PHE A 635 -12.13 19.60 31.30
N ALA A 636 -11.26 18.86 30.62
CA ALA A 636 -10.30 17.95 31.24
C ALA A 636 -8.87 18.37 30.94
N ILE A 637 -7.94 18.05 31.82
CA ILE A 637 -6.49 18.15 31.59
C ILE A 637 -5.91 16.74 31.74
N ASP A 638 -5.05 16.34 30.80
CA ASP A 638 -4.31 15.08 30.84
C ASP A 638 -2.87 15.30 30.40
N LYS A 639 -1.95 15.43 31.36
CA LYS A 639 -0.56 15.82 31.08
C LYS A 639 0.24 14.68 30.44
N ASN A 640 -0.10 13.42 30.74
CA ASN A 640 0.60 12.22 30.28
C ASN A 640 -0.30 11.30 29.45
N LEU A 641 -1.00 11.85 28.45
CA LEU A 641 -1.77 11.04 27.52
C LEU A 641 -0.86 10.52 26.39
N HIS A 642 -0.62 9.21 26.38
CA HIS A 642 0.09 8.52 25.30
C HIS A 642 -0.81 7.46 24.67
N VAL A 643 -0.91 7.45 23.34
CA VAL A 643 -1.73 6.48 22.60
C VAL A 643 -0.90 5.87 21.48
N GLU A 644 -0.72 4.56 21.53
CA GLU A 644 -0.14 3.78 20.44
C GLU A 644 -1.16 2.79 19.90
N GLN A 645 -1.02 2.46 18.62
CA GLN A 645 -1.83 1.42 17.99
C GLN A 645 -1.03 0.74 16.89
N VAL A 646 -1.24 -0.56 16.73
CA VAL A 646 -0.67 -1.37 15.66
C VAL A 646 -1.76 -2.28 15.10
N GLU A 647 -1.86 -2.34 13.78
CA GLU A 647 -2.73 -3.32 13.12
C GLU A 647 -2.19 -4.73 13.41
N ASN A 648 -2.99 -5.56 14.08
CA ASN A 648 -2.60 -6.95 14.34
C ASN A 648 -2.92 -7.82 13.12
N ASN A 649 -4.14 -7.66 12.60
CA ASN A 649 -4.60 -8.26 11.36
C ASN A 649 -5.75 -7.41 10.78
N LYS A 650 -6.32 -7.85 9.64
CA LYS A 650 -7.39 -7.12 8.93
C LYS A 650 -8.62 -6.77 9.79
N ASN A 651 -8.84 -7.49 10.90
CA ASN A 651 -10.04 -7.39 11.74
C ASN A 651 -9.75 -6.94 13.19
N SER A 652 -8.50 -6.66 13.56
CA SER A 652 -8.17 -6.25 14.93
C SER A 652 -6.92 -5.37 15.05
N TYR A 653 -6.88 -4.59 16.13
CA TYR A 653 -5.81 -3.67 16.46
C TYR A 653 -5.33 -3.87 17.89
N ILE A 654 -4.03 -3.86 18.10
CA ILE A 654 -3.45 -3.76 19.44
C ILE A 654 -3.35 -2.28 19.77
N VAL A 655 -3.88 -1.87 20.93
CA VAL A 655 -3.83 -0.49 21.40
C VAL A 655 -3.16 -0.39 22.75
N SER A 656 -2.41 0.70 22.94
CA SER A 656 -1.89 1.11 24.24
C SER A 656 -2.37 2.52 24.54
N VAL A 657 -2.97 2.75 25.71
CA VAL A 657 -3.43 4.05 26.18
C VAL A 657 -2.92 4.29 27.60
N GLU A 658 -1.99 5.21 27.76
CA GLU A 658 -1.55 5.74 29.05
C GLU A 658 -2.19 7.11 29.28
N SER A 659 -2.70 7.38 30.49
CA SER A 659 -3.44 8.60 30.82
C SER A 659 -3.40 8.84 32.33
N ASP A 660 -3.25 10.09 32.75
CA ASP A 660 -3.34 10.47 34.17
C ASP A 660 -4.78 10.42 34.70
N LEU A 661 -5.78 10.40 33.81
CA LEU A 661 -7.20 10.32 34.18
C LEU A 661 -7.65 8.88 34.48
N MET A 662 -6.78 7.90 34.25
CA MET A 662 -7.05 6.48 34.43
C MET A 662 -6.21 5.91 35.58
N SER A 663 -6.74 4.91 36.29
CA SER A 663 -6.03 4.26 37.39
C SER A 663 -4.94 3.30 36.94
N GLN A 664 -5.07 2.75 35.73
CA GLN A 664 -4.12 1.83 35.11
C GLN A 664 -4.07 2.10 33.59
N PRO A 665 -2.90 1.94 32.94
CA PRO A 665 -2.80 2.02 31.50
C PRO A 665 -3.56 0.87 30.84
N ILE A 666 -4.07 1.12 29.64
CA ILE A 666 -4.76 0.11 28.83
C ILE A 666 -3.75 -0.46 27.83
N PHE A 667 -3.66 -1.77 27.74
CA PHE A 667 -2.98 -2.49 26.67
C PHE A 667 -3.85 -3.68 26.27
N ASP A 668 -4.52 -3.59 25.13
CA ASP A 668 -5.56 -4.56 24.75
C ASP A 668 -5.68 -4.74 23.23
N GLU A 669 -6.28 -5.84 22.81
CA GLU A 669 -6.66 -6.08 21.41
C GLU A 669 -8.12 -5.72 21.18
N ILE A 670 -8.36 -4.79 20.27
CA ILE A 670 -9.70 -4.40 19.83
C ILE A 670 -10.05 -5.16 18.55
N CYS A 671 -11.00 -6.09 18.66
CA CYS A 671 -11.69 -6.65 17.50
C CYS A 671 -12.67 -5.63 16.91
N ILE A 672 -12.59 -5.37 15.59
CA ILE A 672 -13.43 -4.37 14.91
C ILE A 672 -14.92 -4.64 15.10
N GLN A 673 -15.34 -5.91 15.11
CA GLN A 673 -16.75 -6.31 15.22
C GLN A 673 -17.37 -5.93 16.58
N ASP A 674 -16.55 -5.93 17.63
CA ASP A 674 -16.98 -5.61 19.00
C ASP A 674 -16.66 -4.17 19.40
N PHE A 675 -15.98 -3.43 18.52
CA PHE A 675 -15.54 -2.08 18.80
C PHE A 675 -16.72 -1.12 18.95
N ARG A 676 -16.65 -0.29 19.99
CA ARG A 676 -17.60 0.77 20.28
C ARG A 676 -16.84 2.03 20.66
N GLU A 677 -17.36 3.20 20.32
CA GLU A 677 -16.69 4.46 20.60
C GLU A 677 -16.59 4.75 22.11
N ASP A 678 -17.47 4.16 22.92
CA ASP A 678 -17.50 4.25 24.38
C ASP A 678 -16.71 3.14 25.09
N TRP A 679 -15.70 2.59 24.41
CA TRP A 679 -14.87 1.50 24.90
C TRP A 679 -14.13 1.84 26.19
N ILE A 680 -13.57 3.04 26.31
CA ILE A 680 -12.84 3.47 27.51
C ILE A 680 -13.79 4.15 28.50
N LYS A 681 -14.01 3.48 29.63
CA LYS A 681 -14.80 4.00 30.76
C LYS A 681 -13.87 4.23 31.93
N LEU A 682 -13.93 5.44 32.52
CA LEU A 682 -13.14 5.81 33.68
C LEU A 682 -14.03 6.33 34.80
N ASN A 683 -13.58 6.12 36.04
CA ASN A 683 -14.23 6.66 37.22
C ASN A 683 -13.36 7.76 37.82
N TRP A 684 -13.89 8.98 37.87
CA TRP A 684 -13.21 10.12 38.46
C TRP A 684 -14.10 10.77 39.52
N ASN A 685 -13.62 10.87 40.77
CA ASN A 685 -14.38 11.42 41.90
C ASN A 685 -15.78 10.78 42.11
N ASN A 686 -15.88 9.45 42.04
CA ASN A 686 -17.13 8.67 42.15
C ASN A 686 -18.17 8.99 41.06
N GLN A 687 -17.72 9.47 39.90
CA GLN A 687 -18.54 9.67 38.72
C GLN A 687 -17.94 8.91 37.54
N GLU A 688 -18.79 8.23 36.78
CA GLU A 688 -18.40 7.51 35.57
C GLU A 688 -18.36 8.49 34.39
N TYR A 689 -17.31 8.39 33.59
CA TYR A 689 -17.08 9.14 32.37
C TYR A 689 -16.66 8.19 31.25
N ILE A 690 -16.97 8.57 30.02
CA ILE A 690 -16.45 7.91 28.82
C ILE A 690 -15.29 8.75 28.30
N TYR A 691 -14.15 8.12 28.05
CA TYR A 691 -13.01 8.76 27.41
C TYR A 691 -12.97 8.39 25.93
N TYR A 692 -13.39 9.32 25.10
CA TYR A 692 -13.32 9.18 23.66
C TYR A 692 -11.88 9.42 23.16
N VAL A 693 -11.22 8.33 22.78
CA VAL A 693 -9.90 8.31 22.14
C VAL A 693 -10.09 8.05 20.64
N PRO A 694 -9.64 8.94 19.74
CA PRO A 694 -9.80 8.78 18.30
C PRO A 694 -8.71 7.85 17.72
N PHE A 695 -8.87 6.54 17.90
CA PHE A 695 -7.96 5.58 17.25
C PHE A 695 -8.02 5.73 15.72
N ARG A 696 -6.88 5.62 15.04
CA ARG A 696 -6.75 5.72 13.58
C ARG A 696 -7.18 4.43 12.87
N PHE A 697 -8.33 3.88 13.24
CA PHE A 697 -8.90 2.72 12.57
C PHE A 697 -9.68 3.17 11.33
N PRO A 698 -9.33 2.74 10.11
CA PRO A 698 -10.07 3.05 8.89
C PRO A 698 -11.39 2.25 8.83
N LEU A 699 -12.40 2.69 9.59
CA LEU A 699 -13.68 2.00 9.74
C LEU A 699 -14.86 2.83 9.25
N TYR A 700 -15.87 2.15 8.71
CA TYR A 700 -17.16 2.74 8.38
C TYR A 700 -18.33 1.95 8.99
N ARG A 701 -19.49 2.59 9.12
CA ARG A 701 -20.75 1.90 9.38
C ARG A 701 -21.90 2.56 8.66
N ILE A 702 -22.99 1.82 8.45
CA ILE A 702 -24.24 2.28 7.82
C ILE A 702 -25.31 2.37 8.92
N ASP A 703 -26.02 3.49 9.02
CA ASP A 703 -27.21 3.67 9.86
C ASP A 703 -27.06 3.26 11.34
N ASN A 704 -25.89 3.56 11.93
CA ASN A 704 -25.49 3.16 13.29
C ASN A 704 -25.37 1.63 13.51
N GLY A 705 -25.17 0.84 12.46
CA GLY A 705 -24.80 -0.57 12.56
C GLY A 705 -23.38 -0.80 13.07
N ASP A 706 -22.87 -2.02 12.90
CA ASP A 706 -21.53 -2.38 13.34
C ASP A 706 -20.44 -1.72 12.47
N TRP A 707 -19.29 -1.43 13.10
CA TRP A 707 -18.12 -0.94 12.40
C TRP A 707 -17.54 -2.01 11.48
N ARG A 708 -17.10 -1.58 10.29
CA ARG A 708 -16.52 -2.42 9.25
C ARG A 708 -15.25 -1.77 8.72
N PRO A 709 -14.19 -2.53 8.40
CA PRO A 709 -12.98 -1.95 7.83
C PRO A 709 -13.24 -1.40 6.41
N PHE A 710 -12.52 -0.36 5.98
CA PHE A 710 -12.63 0.19 4.63
C PHE A 710 -12.31 -0.82 3.51
N SER A 711 -11.57 -1.89 3.83
CA SER A 711 -11.33 -3.01 2.91
C SER A 711 -12.60 -3.80 2.60
N GLN A 712 -13.64 -3.69 3.43
CA GLN A 712 -14.93 -4.33 3.20
C GLN A 712 -15.81 -3.43 2.33
N GLU A 713 -16.43 -4.03 1.31
CA GLU A 713 -17.21 -3.28 0.34
C GLU A 713 -18.63 -2.97 0.83
N ILE A 714 -19.22 -1.89 0.32
CA ILE A 714 -20.63 -1.54 0.53
C ILE A 714 -21.48 -2.16 -0.58
N TRP A 715 -22.60 -2.78 -0.21
CA TRP A 715 -23.61 -3.18 -1.17
C TRP A 715 -24.70 -2.11 -1.29
N ILE A 716 -25.05 -1.70 -2.51
CA ILE A 716 -26.08 -0.66 -2.71
C ILE A 716 -27.46 -1.09 -2.16
N GLY A 717 -27.71 -2.40 -2.05
CA GLY A 717 -28.96 -2.92 -1.50
C GLY A 717 -29.12 -2.64 0.00
N ASP A 718 -28.03 -2.32 0.70
CA ASP A 718 -28.02 -1.95 2.11
C ASP A 718 -28.28 -0.44 2.32
N ILE A 719 -28.32 0.35 1.23
CA ILE A 719 -28.52 1.81 1.27
C ILE A 719 -29.97 2.16 0.95
N THR A 720 -30.57 3.01 1.77
CA THR A 720 -31.88 3.64 1.57
C THR A 720 -31.74 5.14 1.29
N GLN A 721 -32.83 5.82 0.92
CA GLN A 721 -32.79 7.28 0.72
C GLN A 721 -32.43 8.06 2.00
N GLU A 722 -32.71 7.50 3.17
CA GLU A 722 -32.43 8.11 4.46
C GLU A 722 -31.09 7.65 5.06
N SER A 723 -30.41 6.71 4.39
CA SER A 723 -29.20 6.12 4.94
C SER A 723 -28.07 7.13 5.10
N SER A 724 -27.25 6.90 6.12
CA SER A 724 -26.06 7.66 6.47
C SER A 724 -24.88 6.72 6.67
N ILE A 725 -23.68 7.21 6.31
CA ILE A 725 -22.43 6.50 6.55
C ILE A 725 -21.59 7.32 7.52
N ASP A 726 -21.09 6.64 8.54
CA ASP A 726 -20.10 7.16 9.49
C ASP A 726 -18.72 6.65 9.13
N LEU A 727 -17.70 7.51 9.31
CA LEU A 727 -16.28 7.24 9.07
C LEU A 727 -15.51 7.50 10.36
N TYR A 728 -14.86 6.48 10.91
CA TYR A 728 -14.08 6.55 12.13
C TYR A 728 -12.59 6.81 11.85
N GLY A 729 -11.89 7.39 12.83
CA GLY A 729 -10.43 7.35 12.97
C GLY A 729 -9.58 8.38 12.22
N CYS A 730 -10.14 9.12 11.25
CA CYS A 730 -9.42 10.20 10.57
C CYS A 730 -10.32 11.42 10.37
N LYS A 731 -9.73 12.62 10.51
CA LYS A 731 -10.38 13.87 10.10
C LYS A 731 -10.30 13.97 8.57
N TYR A 732 -11.43 13.77 7.89
CA TYR A 732 -11.56 14.01 6.46
C TYR A 732 -12.26 15.36 6.22
N ASP A 733 -11.83 16.10 5.22
CA ASP A 733 -12.40 17.41 4.89
C ASP A 733 -13.63 17.27 3.99
N LYS A 734 -13.58 16.31 3.06
CA LYS A 734 -14.63 16.06 2.06
C LYS A 734 -14.55 14.63 1.55
N ILE A 735 -15.63 14.22 0.88
CA ILE A 735 -15.69 13.00 0.10
C ILE A 735 -15.86 13.33 -1.38
N CYS A 736 -15.31 12.49 -2.24
CA CYS A 736 -15.51 12.56 -3.68
C CYS A 736 -15.93 11.18 -4.20
N LEU A 737 -16.64 11.16 -5.32
CA LEU A 737 -17.06 9.91 -5.95
C LEU A 737 -16.18 9.61 -7.14
N LEU A 738 -15.59 8.42 -7.16
CA LEU A 738 -14.89 7.89 -8.31
C LEU A 738 -15.82 6.94 -9.06
N THR A 739 -16.18 7.29 -10.29
CA THR A 739 -16.94 6.40 -11.16
C THR A 739 -16.03 5.42 -11.90
N SER A 740 -16.58 4.35 -12.46
CA SER A 740 -15.84 3.41 -13.32
C SER A 740 -15.21 4.07 -14.56
N ALA A 741 -15.67 5.25 -14.97
CA ALA A 741 -15.08 6.06 -16.03
C ALA A 741 -13.86 6.90 -15.56
N GLY A 742 -13.48 6.81 -14.30
CA GLY A 742 -12.39 7.58 -13.69
C GLY A 742 -12.74 9.05 -13.41
N GLN A 743 -14.01 9.45 -13.58
CA GLN A 743 -14.45 10.81 -13.27
C GLN A 743 -14.66 10.96 -11.77
N ILE A 744 -14.14 12.06 -11.22
CA ILE A 744 -14.31 12.46 -9.82
C ILE A 744 -15.42 13.50 -9.73
N GLU A 745 -16.52 13.16 -9.06
CA GLU A 745 -17.63 14.08 -8.79
C GLU A 745 -17.60 14.54 -7.32
N GLU A 746 -17.99 15.80 -7.10
CA GLU A 746 -18.10 16.36 -5.76
C GLU A 746 -19.36 15.81 -5.06
N ALA A 747 -19.18 15.19 -3.89
CA ALA A 747 -20.26 14.61 -3.11
C ALA A 747 -20.70 15.55 -1.96
N PRO A 748 -21.85 15.27 -1.30
CA PRO A 748 -22.33 16.05 -0.17
C PRO A 748 -21.27 16.23 0.93
N GLY A 749 -21.27 17.40 1.56
CA GLY A 749 -20.31 17.75 2.60
C GLY A 749 -20.35 16.80 3.80
N LEU A 750 -19.16 16.54 4.34
CA LEU A 750 -18.95 15.70 5.52
C LEU A 750 -19.19 16.51 6.80
N LYS A 751 -19.91 15.95 7.77
CA LYS A 751 -20.16 16.55 9.08
C LYS A 751 -19.27 15.90 10.13
N ASN A 752 -18.55 16.70 10.91
CA ASN A 752 -17.74 16.19 12.02
C ASN A 752 -18.62 16.06 13.29
N GLU A 753 -18.67 14.86 13.87
CA GLU A 753 -19.45 14.53 15.08
C GLU A 753 -18.54 14.27 16.31
N GLY A 754 -17.25 14.63 16.20
CA GLY A 754 -16.21 14.46 17.22
C GLY A 754 -15.25 13.34 16.85
N VAL A 755 -15.56 12.10 17.23
CA VAL A 755 -14.71 10.91 17.00
C VAL A 755 -14.89 10.27 15.62
N PHE A 756 -15.99 10.58 14.95
CA PHE A 756 -16.25 10.14 13.58
C PHE A 756 -16.85 11.28 12.77
N SER A 757 -16.81 11.11 11.45
CA SER A 757 -17.43 12.01 10.50
C SER A 757 -18.60 11.32 9.78
N ARG A 758 -19.65 12.05 9.43
CA ARG A 758 -20.90 11.51 8.88
C ARG A 758 -21.28 12.20 7.58
N PHE A 759 -21.78 11.44 6.61
CA PHE A 759 -22.46 11.97 5.41
C PHE A 759 -23.74 11.19 5.10
N SER A 760 -24.68 11.84 4.38
CA SER A 760 -25.88 11.15 3.89
C SER A 760 -25.52 10.31 2.67
N ALA A 761 -25.83 9.03 2.69
CA ALA A 761 -25.47 8.05 1.66
C ALA A 761 -26.57 7.82 0.62
N GLY A 762 -27.79 8.34 0.85
CA GLY A 762 -28.94 8.13 -0.04
C GLY A 762 -28.72 8.60 -1.49
N PHE A 763 -27.81 9.56 -1.72
CA PHE A 763 -27.46 10.00 -3.07
C PHE A 763 -26.81 8.89 -3.90
N LEU A 764 -26.16 7.88 -3.28
CA LEU A 764 -25.52 6.77 -3.98
C LEU A 764 -26.54 5.98 -4.84
N LEU A 765 -27.80 5.97 -4.44
CA LEU A 765 -28.89 5.31 -5.19
C LEU A 765 -29.10 5.90 -6.59
N SER A 766 -28.73 7.16 -6.84
CA SER A 766 -28.85 7.76 -8.18
C SER A 766 -27.85 7.17 -9.19
N TYR A 767 -26.76 6.56 -8.70
CA TYR A 767 -25.71 5.96 -9.52
C TYR A 767 -25.99 4.50 -9.88
N LYS A 768 -26.93 3.85 -9.18
CA LYS A 768 -27.25 2.42 -9.30
C LYS A 768 -27.54 1.95 -10.74
N SER A 769 -28.22 2.78 -11.53
CA SER A 769 -28.63 2.41 -12.90
C SER A 769 -27.51 2.57 -13.92
N ASN A 770 -26.57 3.48 -13.68
CA ASN A 770 -25.60 3.93 -14.68
C ASN A 770 -24.20 3.34 -14.47
N TYR A 771 -23.87 2.91 -13.26
CA TYR A 771 -22.53 2.43 -12.89
C TYR A 771 -22.62 1.11 -12.13
N ASP A 772 -21.72 0.17 -12.41
CA ASP A 772 -21.68 -1.13 -11.73
C ASP A 772 -21.15 -1.01 -10.29
N CYS A 773 -20.24 -0.08 -10.05
CA CYS A 773 -19.77 0.34 -8.74
C CYS A 773 -19.38 1.83 -8.73
N VAL A 774 -19.27 2.40 -7.53
CA VAL A 774 -18.81 3.77 -7.28
C VAL A 774 -17.83 3.73 -6.11
N GLY A 775 -16.65 4.33 -6.27
CA GLY A 775 -15.69 4.51 -5.19
C GLY A 775 -16.00 5.77 -4.39
N ILE A 776 -16.00 5.66 -3.07
CA ILE A 776 -16.14 6.79 -2.14
C ILE A 776 -14.73 7.17 -1.70
N VAL A 777 -14.14 8.16 -2.37
CA VAL A 777 -12.77 8.61 -2.10
C VAL A 777 -12.78 9.63 -0.98
N LEU A 778 -11.91 9.42 0.00
CA LEU A 778 -11.79 10.30 1.17
C LEU A 778 -10.69 11.32 0.92
N VAL A 779 -10.92 12.58 1.28
CA VAL A 779 -9.94 13.66 1.10
C VAL A 779 -9.65 14.32 2.43
N ALA A 780 -8.37 14.40 2.79
CA ALA A 780 -7.87 15.15 3.95
C ALA A 780 -6.66 15.98 3.53
N GLU A 781 -6.59 17.24 3.93
CA GLU A 781 -5.52 18.19 3.60
C GLU A 781 -5.25 18.29 2.08
N GLU A 782 -6.32 18.25 1.28
CA GLU A 782 -6.27 18.20 -0.20
C GLU A 782 -5.55 16.98 -0.80
N ARG A 783 -5.27 15.95 0.01
CA ARG A 783 -4.73 14.65 -0.43
C ARG A 783 -5.84 13.60 -0.48
N PHE A 784 -5.79 12.77 -1.52
CA PHE A 784 -6.68 11.62 -1.64
C PHE A 784 -6.18 10.47 -0.76
N HIS A 785 -7.07 9.95 0.07
CA HIS A 785 -6.87 8.77 0.89
C HIS A 785 -7.64 7.58 0.31
N GLU A 786 -7.30 6.39 0.79
CA GLU A 786 -8.00 5.16 0.44
C GLU A 786 -9.51 5.28 0.75
N GLY A 787 -10.32 4.81 -0.18
CA GLY A 787 -11.77 4.98 -0.18
C GLY A 787 -12.51 3.66 -0.06
N ILE A 788 -13.84 3.74 0.04
CA ILE A 788 -14.72 2.57 0.18
C ILE A 788 -15.44 2.32 -1.14
N TRP A 789 -15.45 1.10 -1.64
CA TRP A 789 -16.19 0.74 -2.85
C TRP A 789 -17.64 0.42 -2.54
N CYS A 790 -18.58 1.06 -3.24
CA CYS A 790 -19.99 0.75 -3.22
C CYS A 790 -20.38 0.03 -4.52
N TYR A 791 -20.76 -1.25 -4.43
CA TYR A 791 -21.16 -2.07 -5.57
C TYR A 791 -22.66 -1.97 -5.80
N ASN A 792 -23.03 -1.55 -7.01
CA ASN A 792 -24.41 -1.42 -7.45
C ASN A 792 -24.96 -2.72 -8.08
N LYS A 793 -24.05 -3.54 -8.61
CA LYS A 793 -24.33 -4.85 -9.21
C LYS A 793 -23.24 -5.84 -8.79
N CYS A 794 -23.51 -7.12 -8.97
CA CYS A 794 -22.47 -8.13 -8.80
C CYS A 794 -21.46 -8.02 -9.93
N ILE A 795 -20.17 -8.08 -9.59
CA ILE A 795 -19.07 -8.05 -10.55
C ILE A 795 -18.16 -9.23 -10.23
N LEU A 796 -17.85 -10.04 -11.25
CA LEU A 796 -16.88 -11.12 -11.13
C LEU A 796 -15.47 -10.53 -11.25
N ASP A 797 -14.59 -10.86 -10.30
CA ASP A 797 -13.16 -10.59 -10.40
C ASP A 797 -12.54 -11.65 -11.31
N GLU A 798 -12.28 -11.27 -12.56
CA GLU A 798 -11.78 -12.18 -13.60
C GLU A 798 -10.37 -12.70 -13.31
N ASP A 799 -9.52 -11.89 -12.68
CA ASP A 799 -8.11 -12.21 -12.43
C ASP A 799 -7.94 -13.18 -11.26
N LYS A 800 -8.90 -13.18 -10.33
CA LYS A 800 -8.94 -14.09 -9.18
C LYS A 800 -9.86 -15.28 -9.36
N THR A 801 -10.88 -15.18 -10.22
CA THR A 801 -11.73 -16.33 -10.54
C THR A 801 -10.94 -17.36 -11.33
N THR A 802 -10.87 -18.59 -10.82
CA THR A 802 -10.16 -19.68 -11.49
C THR A 802 -11.13 -20.76 -11.96
N VAL A 803 -10.88 -21.25 -13.18
CA VAL A 803 -11.56 -22.40 -13.77
C VAL A 803 -10.45 -23.30 -14.30
N ILE A 804 -10.12 -24.35 -13.56
CA ILE A 804 -9.00 -25.24 -13.86
C ILE A 804 -9.44 -26.70 -13.80
N TYR A 805 -8.79 -27.56 -14.57
CA TYR A 805 -9.02 -29.00 -14.47
C TYR A 805 -8.00 -29.61 -13.49
N SER A 806 -8.51 -30.31 -12.46
CA SER A 806 -7.69 -31.11 -11.56
C SER A 806 -7.55 -32.52 -12.14
N HIS A 807 -6.33 -32.87 -12.53
CA HIS A 807 -6.00 -34.22 -13.02
C HIS A 807 -6.03 -35.27 -11.89
N GLU A 808 -5.87 -34.85 -10.64
CA GLU A 808 -5.94 -35.73 -9.46
C GLU A 808 -7.40 -36.07 -9.12
N ASP A 809 -8.25 -35.04 -9.03
CA ASP A 809 -9.68 -35.21 -8.71
C ASP A 809 -10.53 -35.62 -9.93
N LYS A 810 -9.93 -35.57 -11.13
CA LYS A 810 -10.60 -35.76 -12.43
C LYS A 810 -11.83 -34.86 -12.59
N ALA A 811 -11.71 -33.61 -12.15
CA ALA A 811 -12.83 -32.68 -12.06
C ALA A 811 -12.43 -31.28 -12.55
N LEU A 812 -13.41 -30.57 -13.09
CA LEU A 812 -13.26 -29.13 -13.30
C LEU A 812 -13.50 -28.40 -11.98
N VAL A 813 -12.47 -27.75 -11.46
CA VAL A 813 -12.49 -26.98 -10.21
C VAL A 813 -12.73 -25.51 -10.55
N VAL A 814 -13.84 -24.98 -10.04
CA VAL A 814 -14.25 -23.59 -10.20
C VAL A 814 -14.11 -22.87 -8.86
N THR A 815 -13.27 -21.85 -8.79
CA THR A 815 -13.12 -20.99 -7.60
C THR A 815 -13.58 -19.57 -7.97
N PRO A 816 -14.80 -19.17 -7.62
CA PRO A 816 -15.33 -17.86 -7.98
C PRO A 816 -14.81 -16.76 -7.05
N CYS A 817 -14.40 -15.63 -7.62
CA CYS A 817 -14.14 -14.41 -6.86
C CYS A 817 -15.03 -13.30 -7.42
N PHE A 818 -15.84 -12.68 -6.56
CA PHE A 818 -16.77 -11.63 -6.98
C PHE A 818 -17.01 -10.62 -5.87
N TYR A 819 -17.59 -9.50 -6.28
CA TYR A 819 -18.02 -8.40 -5.43
C TYR A 819 -19.54 -8.21 -5.54
N GLY A 820 -20.18 -7.82 -4.43
CA GLY A 820 -21.64 -7.71 -4.31
C GLY A 820 -22.30 -8.90 -3.60
N GLN A 821 -23.62 -8.79 -3.35
CA GLN A 821 -24.40 -9.76 -2.55
C GLN A 821 -25.55 -10.45 -3.33
N GLY A 822 -25.45 -10.50 -4.65
CA GLY A 822 -26.44 -11.16 -5.51
C GLY A 822 -26.32 -12.69 -5.53
N ASN A 823 -27.31 -13.34 -6.15
CA ASN A 823 -27.34 -14.81 -6.27
C ASN A 823 -26.57 -15.23 -7.53
N ILE A 824 -25.26 -15.36 -7.39
CA ILE A 824 -24.35 -15.73 -8.49
C ILE A 824 -24.30 -17.25 -8.63
N ARG A 825 -24.31 -17.73 -9.87
CA ARG A 825 -24.20 -19.14 -10.27
C ARG A 825 -23.33 -19.24 -11.52
N PHE A 826 -22.92 -20.45 -11.86
CA PHE A 826 -22.40 -20.73 -13.19
C PHE A 826 -23.12 -21.92 -13.84
N LYS A 827 -23.03 -21.99 -15.16
CA LYS A 827 -23.42 -23.16 -15.95
C LYS A 827 -22.31 -23.50 -16.93
N ILE A 828 -22.20 -24.78 -17.25
CA ILE A 828 -21.25 -25.28 -18.24
C ILE A 828 -22.03 -25.66 -19.49
N ILE A 829 -21.60 -25.13 -20.62
CA ILE A 829 -22.17 -25.40 -21.94
C ILE A 829 -21.12 -26.12 -22.78
N ASP A 830 -21.50 -27.20 -23.46
CA ASP A 830 -20.65 -27.93 -24.40
C ASP A 830 -20.58 -27.24 -25.79
N ASP A 831 -19.89 -27.88 -26.74
CA ASP A 831 -19.72 -27.38 -28.10
C ASP A 831 -20.97 -27.50 -28.99
N GLU A 832 -21.96 -28.28 -28.54
CA GLU A 832 -23.30 -28.39 -29.14
C GLU A 832 -24.30 -27.38 -28.55
N ASP A 833 -23.82 -26.44 -27.71
CA ASP A 833 -24.61 -25.46 -26.96
C ASP A 833 -25.62 -26.10 -25.95
N ASN A 834 -25.39 -27.34 -25.51
CA ASN A 834 -26.17 -27.98 -24.45
C ASN A 834 -25.65 -27.57 -23.06
N VAL A 835 -26.56 -27.30 -22.13
CA VAL A 835 -26.20 -27.08 -20.72
C VAL A 835 -25.96 -28.43 -20.05
N VAL A 836 -24.70 -28.77 -19.79
CA VAL A 836 -24.30 -30.04 -19.17
C VAL A 836 -24.23 -29.95 -17.64
N TYR A 837 -24.09 -28.73 -17.08
CA TYR A 837 -24.04 -28.51 -15.63
C TYR A 837 -24.61 -27.14 -15.24
N THR A 838 -25.18 -27.02 -14.05
CA THR A 838 -25.56 -25.74 -13.44
C THR A 838 -25.34 -25.80 -11.93
N SER A 839 -24.59 -24.83 -11.41
CA SER A 839 -24.19 -24.78 -10.01
C SER A 839 -25.33 -24.39 -9.06
N SER A 840 -25.11 -24.63 -7.76
CA SER A 840 -25.84 -23.93 -6.71
C SER A 840 -25.44 -22.46 -6.60
N ALA A 841 -26.04 -21.72 -5.66
CA ALA A 841 -25.60 -20.36 -5.37
C ALA A 841 -24.16 -20.39 -4.86
N LEU A 842 -23.31 -19.53 -5.44
CA LEU A 842 -21.89 -19.49 -5.15
C LEU A 842 -21.60 -18.65 -3.91
N GLU A 843 -20.60 -19.09 -3.16
CA GLU A 843 -19.96 -18.29 -2.12
C GLU A 843 -18.59 -17.81 -2.62
N LYS A 844 -18.19 -16.60 -2.22
CA LYS A 844 -16.91 -16.01 -2.64
C LYS A 844 -15.75 -16.89 -2.16
N GLU A 845 -14.84 -17.22 -3.06
CA GLU A 845 -13.61 -18.00 -2.83
C GLU A 845 -13.82 -19.46 -2.38
N VAL A 846 -15.04 -20.00 -2.48
CA VAL A 846 -15.33 -21.41 -2.19
C VAL A 846 -15.30 -22.25 -3.46
N GLN A 847 -14.53 -23.34 -3.45
CA GLN A 847 -14.36 -24.21 -4.62
C GLN A 847 -15.60 -25.07 -4.90
N GLU A 848 -15.95 -25.20 -6.18
CA GLU A 848 -16.97 -26.11 -6.67
C GLU A 848 -16.37 -27.05 -7.73
N ASN A 849 -16.48 -28.36 -7.50
CA ASN A 849 -15.92 -29.39 -8.36
C ASN A 849 -17.02 -29.98 -9.25
N VAL A 850 -16.78 -30.00 -10.56
CA VAL A 850 -17.67 -30.60 -11.56
C VAL A 850 -17.03 -31.83 -12.17
N TYR A 851 -17.69 -32.97 -12.00
CA TYR A 851 -17.24 -34.29 -12.48
C TYR A 851 -17.95 -34.66 -13.79
N ASP A 852 -17.55 -35.80 -14.37
CA ASP A 852 -18.20 -36.44 -15.52
C ASP A 852 -18.26 -35.59 -16.80
N LEU A 853 -17.30 -34.67 -16.98
CA LEU A 853 -17.10 -33.93 -18.21
C LEU A 853 -16.10 -34.65 -19.13
N SER A 854 -16.41 -34.72 -20.42
CA SER A 854 -15.53 -35.34 -21.41
C SER A 854 -14.36 -34.43 -21.78
N SER A 855 -13.17 -34.99 -21.84
CA SER A 855 -11.96 -34.30 -22.29
C SER A 855 -12.00 -33.92 -23.77
N PHE A 856 -11.14 -32.99 -24.22
CA PHE A 856 -11.05 -32.50 -25.61
C PHE A 856 -12.29 -31.77 -26.15
N ILE A 857 -13.27 -31.47 -25.30
CA ILE A 857 -14.46 -30.68 -25.66
C ILE A 857 -14.25 -29.20 -25.36
N ASN A 858 -14.76 -28.33 -26.24
CA ASN A 858 -14.78 -26.89 -26.01
C ASN A 858 -15.97 -26.50 -25.13
N TYR A 859 -15.73 -26.34 -23.84
CA TYR A 859 -16.74 -25.87 -22.90
C TYR A 859 -16.74 -24.36 -22.74
N LYS A 860 -17.89 -23.81 -22.36
CA LYS A 860 -18.06 -22.44 -21.88
C LYS A 860 -18.60 -22.48 -20.46
N VAL A 861 -17.82 -21.97 -19.51
CA VAL A 861 -18.29 -21.74 -18.13
C VAL A 861 -18.86 -20.33 -18.05
N ILE A 862 -20.18 -20.22 -17.93
CA ILE A 862 -20.90 -18.95 -17.93
C ILE A 862 -21.35 -18.62 -16.51
N PHE A 863 -20.75 -17.60 -15.91
CA PHE A 863 -21.20 -17.01 -14.65
C PHE A 863 -22.36 -16.06 -14.91
N PHE A 864 -23.40 -16.15 -14.08
CA PHE A 864 -24.58 -15.31 -14.19
C PHE A 864 -25.20 -15.01 -12.83
N GLU A 865 -25.87 -13.87 -12.73
CA GLU A 865 -26.66 -13.48 -11.58
C GLU A 865 -28.14 -13.83 -11.81
N LYS A 866 -28.73 -14.55 -10.85
CA LYS A 866 -30.14 -14.91 -10.86
C LYS A 866 -30.96 -13.86 -10.10
N GLU A 867 -31.86 -13.16 -10.79
CA GLU A 867 -32.75 -12.17 -10.15
C GLU A 867 -33.64 -12.80 -9.06
N ARG A 868 -33.90 -12.05 -7.98
CA ARG A 868 -34.83 -12.43 -6.92
C ARG A 868 -36.28 -12.16 -7.37
N GLY A 869 -37.08 -13.21 -7.60
CA GLY A 869 -38.53 -13.11 -7.86
C GLY A 869 -39.06 -14.09 -8.91
N LEU A 870 -40.38 -14.06 -9.16
CA LEU A 870 -41.08 -14.90 -10.17
C LEU A 870 -40.97 -14.33 -11.61
N SER A 871 -40.02 -13.42 -11.86
CA SER A 871 -39.88 -12.77 -13.17
C SER A 871 -39.14 -13.67 -14.16
N LEU A 872 -39.72 -13.89 -15.34
CA LEU A 872 -39.12 -14.61 -16.48
C LEU A 872 -38.09 -13.75 -17.24
N LYS A 873 -37.36 -12.86 -16.56
CA LYS A 873 -36.31 -12.05 -17.18
C LYS A 873 -35.09 -12.92 -17.51
N LYS A 874 -34.38 -12.51 -18.56
CA LYS A 874 -33.16 -13.18 -19.05
C LYS A 874 -32.07 -13.06 -17.97
N GLU A 875 -31.37 -14.16 -17.69
CA GLU A 875 -30.24 -14.22 -16.75
C GLU A 875 -29.21 -13.12 -17.08
N HIS A 876 -28.74 -12.40 -16.06
CA HIS A 876 -27.69 -11.39 -16.24
C HIS A 876 -26.34 -12.09 -16.28
N ILE A 877 -25.79 -12.29 -17.48
CA ILE A 877 -24.47 -12.91 -17.66
C ILE A 877 -23.40 -11.96 -17.14
N LEU A 878 -22.57 -12.45 -16.22
CA LEU A 878 -21.44 -11.72 -15.67
C LEU A 878 -20.20 -11.94 -16.53
N LYS A 879 -19.86 -13.21 -16.82
CA LYS A 879 -18.67 -13.57 -17.59
C LYS A 879 -18.77 -14.95 -18.21
N GLU A 880 -18.08 -15.15 -19.33
CA GLU A 880 -17.88 -16.44 -19.98
C GLU A 880 -16.38 -16.79 -19.99
N PHE A 881 -16.05 -17.99 -19.53
CA PHE A 881 -14.71 -18.58 -19.59
C PHE A 881 -14.73 -19.75 -20.57
N PRO A 882 -14.11 -19.61 -21.76
CA PRO A 882 -13.89 -20.74 -22.64
C PRO A 882 -12.83 -21.65 -22.03
N ILE A 883 -13.10 -22.95 -21.98
CA ILE A 883 -12.18 -23.94 -21.44
C ILE A 883 -12.16 -25.22 -22.26
N VAL A 884 -10.95 -25.73 -22.47
CA VAL A 884 -10.68 -27.07 -22.96
C VAL A 884 -9.70 -27.69 -21.98
N PHE A 885 -9.99 -28.89 -21.52
CA PHE A 885 -9.07 -29.65 -20.68
C PHE A 885 -8.78 -31.01 -21.33
N TYR A 886 -7.69 -31.62 -20.89
CA TYR A 886 -7.08 -32.78 -21.52
C TYR A 886 -6.73 -33.83 -20.46
N ALA A 887 -7.72 -34.64 -20.07
CA ALA A 887 -7.51 -35.77 -19.18
C ALA A 887 -6.42 -36.70 -19.74
N ARG A 888 -5.49 -37.12 -18.86
CA ARG A 888 -4.31 -37.92 -19.22
C ARG A 888 -4.66 -39.25 -19.88
N GLU A 889 -5.72 -39.90 -19.41
CA GLU A 889 -6.22 -41.17 -19.95
C GLU A 889 -6.67 -41.03 -21.42
N ASP A 890 -7.21 -39.88 -21.78
CA ASP A 890 -7.83 -39.64 -23.10
C ASP A 890 -6.81 -39.28 -24.18
N PHE A 891 -5.51 -39.23 -23.86
CA PHE A 891 -4.45 -39.11 -24.88
C PHE A 891 -4.28 -40.41 -25.67
N VAL A 892 -4.52 -41.56 -25.05
CA VAL A 892 -4.35 -42.87 -25.69
C VAL A 892 -5.24 -42.98 -26.93
N GLY A 893 -4.66 -43.42 -28.04
CA GLY A 893 -5.34 -43.53 -29.32
C GLY A 893 -5.37 -42.24 -30.14
N LYS A 894 -4.71 -41.17 -29.70
CA LYS A 894 -4.66 -39.89 -30.44
C LYS A 894 -3.26 -39.58 -30.96
N SER A 895 -3.22 -38.89 -32.09
CA SER A 895 -1.99 -38.31 -32.67
C SER A 895 -1.96 -36.79 -32.49
N PHE A 896 -0.77 -36.26 -32.23
CA PHE A 896 -0.53 -34.83 -32.09
C PHE A 896 0.64 -34.39 -32.96
N LYS A 897 0.51 -33.22 -33.60
CA LYS A 897 1.60 -32.62 -34.36
C LYS A 897 2.67 -32.09 -33.40
N ILE A 898 3.91 -32.51 -33.58
CA ILE A 898 5.06 -31.85 -32.96
C ILE A 898 5.33 -30.57 -33.74
N LYS A 899 5.24 -29.43 -33.07
CA LYS A 899 5.30 -28.10 -33.71
C LYS A 899 6.68 -27.47 -33.59
N GLU A 900 7.27 -27.55 -32.41
CA GLU A 900 8.62 -27.09 -32.17
C GLU A 900 9.35 -28.00 -31.19
N VAL A 901 10.68 -27.99 -31.29
CA VAL A 901 11.57 -28.77 -30.44
C VAL A 901 12.72 -27.91 -29.94
N TYR A 902 13.27 -28.25 -28.79
CA TYR A 902 14.42 -27.59 -28.20
C TYR A 902 15.63 -28.53 -28.12
N PHE A 903 16.79 -27.98 -28.42
CA PHE A 903 18.06 -28.69 -28.47
C PHE A 903 19.19 -27.73 -28.06
N ASP A 904 20.28 -28.28 -27.54
CA ASP A 904 21.46 -27.51 -27.18
C ASP A 904 22.52 -27.64 -28.28
N GLN A 905 23.04 -26.50 -28.74
CA GLN A 905 24.07 -26.47 -29.77
C GLN A 905 25.38 -25.92 -29.19
N PHE A 906 26.46 -26.68 -29.34
CA PHE A 906 27.78 -26.22 -28.94
C PHE A 906 28.32 -25.15 -29.92
N VAL A 907 28.45 -23.91 -29.46
CA VAL A 907 28.93 -22.76 -30.23
C VAL A 907 30.01 -22.04 -29.44
N ARG A 908 31.24 -21.96 -29.99
CA ARG A 908 32.37 -21.21 -29.42
C ARG A 908 32.72 -21.58 -27.96
N GLY A 909 32.53 -22.82 -27.56
CA GLY A 909 32.88 -23.29 -26.21
C GLY A 909 31.71 -23.35 -25.24
N GLU A 910 30.52 -22.89 -25.63
CA GLU A 910 29.32 -22.87 -24.79
C GLU A 910 28.16 -23.60 -25.47
N PHE A 911 27.30 -24.26 -24.68
CA PHE A 911 26.04 -24.81 -25.17
C PHE A 911 24.99 -23.70 -25.22
N LEU A 912 24.48 -23.41 -26.42
CA LEU A 912 23.41 -22.46 -26.62
C LEU A 912 22.10 -23.19 -26.88
N ARG A 913 21.11 -22.95 -26.02
CA ARG A 913 19.76 -23.49 -26.18
C ARG A 913 19.09 -22.85 -27.39
N LYS A 914 18.66 -23.69 -28.33
CA LYS A 914 17.99 -23.30 -29.58
C LYS A 914 16.66 -24.03 -29.73
N ARG A 915 15.84 -23.54 -30.66
CA ARG A 915 14.58 -24.15 -31.06
C ARG A 915 14.53 -24.39 -32.56
N HIS A 916 13.82 -25.43 -32.97
CA HIS A 916 13.53 -25.74 -34.37
C HIS A 916 12.04 -26.02 -34.55
N TYR A 917 11.50 -25.74 -35.74
CA TYR A 917 10.09 -25.93 -36.05
C TYR A 917 9.87 -27.13 -36.96
N PHE A 918 8.85 -27.93 -36.66
CA PHE A 918 8.43 -29.06 -37.46
C PHE A 918 7.08 -28.80 -38.11
N ASN A 919 6.94 -29.22 -39.37
CA ASN A 919 5.73 -29.02 -40.14
C ASN A 919 4.94 -30.31 -40.36
N THR A 920 5.63 -31.46 -40.38
CA THR A 920 5.10 -32.73 -40.86
C THR A 920 5.25 -33.87 -39.86
N THR A 921 5.85 -33.64 -38.69
CA THR A 921 6.14 -34.67 -37.70
C THR A 921 5.04 -34.77 -36.66
N TYR A 922 4.63 -35.99 -36.33
CA TYR A 922 3.56 -36.31 -35.40
C TYR A 922 4.00 -37.39 -34.41
N VAL A 923 3.37 -37.39 -33.24
CA VAL A 923 3.51 -38.41 -32.22
C VAL A 923 2.15 -39.01 -31.90
N TYR A 924 2.08 -40.33 -31.87
CA TYR A 924 0.90 -41.12 -31.53
C TYR A 924 1.07 -41.73 -30.14
N PHE A 925 0.08 -41.52 -29.27
CA PHE A 925 0.05 -42.09 -27.92
C PHE A 925 -0.64 -43.46 -27.98
N LYS A 926 0.11 -44.54 -27.80
CA LYS A 926 -0.36 -45.92 -28.00
C LYS A 926 -0.89 -46.55 -26.72
N GLU A 927 -0.17 -46.38 -25.63
CA GLU A 927 -0.48 -46.98 -24.32
C GLU A 927 -0.02 -46.05 -23.20
N MET A 928 -0.80 -45.99 -22.13
CA MET A 928 -0.44 -45.25 -20.92
C MET A 928 0.22 -46.20 -19.92
N ILE A 929 1.44 -45.87 -19.47
CA ILE A 929 2.15 -46.65 -18.46
C ILE A 929 1.69 -46.22 -17.07
N SER A 930 1.83 -44.92 -16.77
CA SER A 930 1.44 -44.34 -15.48
C SER A 930 1.36 -42.82 -15.58
N GLY A 931 0.31 -42.19 -15.03
CA GLY A 931 0.23 -40.73 -14.87
C GLY A 931 0.53 -39.89 -16.13
N ASN A 932 1.80 -39.53 -16.32
CA ASN A 932 2.30 -38.74 -17.45
C ASN A 932 3.17 -39.54 -18.45
N GLU A 933 3.41 -40.82 -18.21
CA GLU A 933 4.27 -41.70 -18.99
C GLU A 933 3.46 -42.60 -19.93
N TYR A 934 3.91 -42.69 -21.18
CA TYR A 934 3.23 -43.38 -22.27
C TYR A 934 4.24 -44.07 -23.18
N ILE A 935 3.78 -45.11 -23.87
CA ILE A 935 4.45 -45.67 -25.05
C ILE A 935 3.76 -45.08 -26.27
N GLY A 936 4.55 -44.69 -27.27
CA GLY A 936 4.02 -44.15 -28.51
C GLY A 936 4.86 -44.42 -29.74
N GLU A 937 4.44 -43.80 -30.84
CA GLU A 937 5.05 -43.96 -32.16
C GLU A 937 5.18 -42.59 -32.85
N VAL A 938 6.34 -42.29 -33.41
CA VAL A 938 6.61 -41.06 -34.16
C VAL A 938 6.51 -41.35 -35.67
N TYR A 939 5.87 -40.44 -36.40
CA TYR A 939 5.74 -40.56 -37.85
C TYR A 939 5.77 -39.20 -38.55
N VAL A 940 6.05 -39.22 -39.85
CA VAL A 940 6.07 -38.05 -40.70
C VAL A 940 4.94 -38.14 -41.73
N ARG A 941 4.14 -37.09 -41.83
CA ARG A 941 3.04 -37.00 -42.81
C ARG A 941 3.36 -35.96 -43.87
N THR A 942 3.45 -36.42 -45.11
CA THR A 942 3.66 -35.57 -46.28
C THR A 942 2.45 -35.67 -47.22
N TYR A 943 2.48 -34.92 -48.33
CA TYR A 943 1.47 -35.03 -49.38
C TYR A 943 1.35 -36.45 -49.97
N ASN A 944 2.40 -37.29 -49.85
CA ASN A 944 2.45 -38.66 -50.36
C ASN A 944 1.91 -39.72 -49.39
N GLY A 945 1.54 -39.34 -48.16
CA GLY A 945 1.08 -40.27 -47.12
C GLY A 945 1.86 -40.12 -45.81
N ALA A 946 1.55 -41.01 -44.86
CA ALA A 946 2.21 -41.11 -43.57
C ALA A 946 3.32 -42.17 -43.60
N PHE A 947 4.49 -41.84 -43.05
CA PHE A 947 5.68 -42.67 -42.99
C PHE A 947 6.10 -42.85 -41.54
N MET A 948 6.11 -44.10 -41.05
CA MET A 948 6.57 -44.43 -39.70
C MET A 948 8.08 -44.35 -39.60
N LEU A 949 8.59 -43.87 -38.47
CA LEU A 949 10.02 -43.87 -38.16
C LEU A 949 10.40 -45.17 -37.44
N ASP A 950 10.39 -46.28 -38.20
CA ASP A 950 10.52 -47.64 -37.66
C ASP A 950 11.84 -47.91 -36.91
N ASN A 951 12.91 -47.17 -37.20
CA ASN A 951 14.21 -47.38 -36.53
C ASN A 951 14.27 -46.78 -35.13
N ILE A 952 13.32 -45.89 -34.78
CA ILE A 952 13.24 -45.27 -33.45
C ILE A 952 12.00 -45.77 -32.68
N ASN A 953 10.94 -46.18 -33.37
CA ASN A 953 9.72 -46.65 -32.72
C ASN A 953 9.88 -48.05 -32.07
N PRO A 954 9.09 -48.38 -31.02
CA PRO A 954 8.27 -47.47 -30.23
C PRO A 954 9.14 -46.54 -29.36
N VAL A 955 8.59 -45.40 -28.97
CA VAL A 955 9.24 -44.40 -28.12
C VAL A 955 8.55 -44.28 -26.77
N ASP A 956 9.30 -43.89 -25.75
CA ASP A 956 8.80 -43.51 -24.44
C ASP A 956 8.46 -42.02 -24.46
N ILE A 957 7.26 -41.67 -24.03
CA ILE A 957 6.75 -40.29 -24.00
C ILE A 957 6.41 -39.94 -22.56
N GLU A 958 6.93 -38.82 -22.07
CA GLU A 958 6.54 -38.22 -20.80
C GLU A 958 5.94 -36.83 -21.04
N ILE A 959 4.75 -36.57 -20.51
CA ILE A 959 4.14 -35.23 -20.48
C ILE A 959 4.78 -34.41 -19.35
N CYS A 960 5.48 -33.32 -19.71
CA CYS A 960 6.25 -32.50 -18.76
C CYS A 960 5.53 -31.22 -18.32
N SER A 961 4.50 -30.77 -19.03
CA SER A 961 3.74 -29.56 -18.68
C SER A 961 2.24 -29.73 -18.83
N ASP A 962 1.48 -28.80 -18.26
CA ASP A 962 0.09 -28.58 -18.68
C ASP A 962 0.03 -27.71 -19.93
N VAL A 963 -1.18 -27.38 -20.39
CA VAL A 963 -1.36 -26.59 -21.61
C VAL A 963 -0.91 -25.15 -21.41
N ILE A 964 0.12 -24.77 -22.17
CA ILE A 964 0.68 -23.42 -22.21
C ILE A 964 0.64 -22.96 -23.65
N ASP A 965 -0.10 -21.89 -23.90
CA ASP A 965 -0.18 -21.25 -25.22
C ASP A 965 -0.66 -22.19 -26.35
N GLY A 966 -1.53 -23.13 -25.97
CA GLY A 966 -2.10 -24.13 -26.86
C GLY A 966 -1.15 -25.30 -27.16
N MET A 967 -0.04 -25.40 -26.42
CA MET A 967 0.94 -26.47 -26.55
C MET A 967 1.12 -27.22 -25.23
N ILE A 968 1.52 -28.48 -25.34
CA ILE A 968 2.01 -29.30 -24.21
C ILE A 968 3.44 -29.68 -24.50
N GLU A 969 4.29 -29.56 -23.49
CA GLU A 969 5.69 -29.99 -23.55
C GLU A 969 5.83 -31.46 -23.18
N LEU A 970 6.60 -32.18 -23.98
CA LEU A 970 6.91 -33.59 -23.84
C LEU A 970 8.42 -33.82 -23.76
N SER A 971 8.81 -34.88 -23.06
CA SER A 971 10.06 -35.59 -23.27
C SER A 971 9.76 -36.84 -24.11
N ILE A 972 10.53 -37.07 -25.17
CA ILE A 972 10.40 -38.27 -26.01
C ILE A 972 11.78 -38.92 -26.10
N THR A 973 11.87 -40.18 -25.71
CA THR A 973 13.12 -40.93 -25.68
C THR A 973 12.97 -42.32 -26.26
N LYS A 974 14.09 -42.94 -26.61
CA LYS A 974 14.18 -44.34 -27.00
C LYS A 974 15.18 -45.02 -26.08
N ASP A 975 14.69 -45.95 -25.26
CA ASP A 975 15.53 -46.68 -24.29
C ASP A 975 16.28 -45.73 -23.33
N GLY A 976 15.70 -44.55 -23.06
CA GLY A 976 16.27 -43.48 -22.25
C GLY A 976 17.12 -42.45 -23.01
N ASP A 977 17.47 -42.70 -24.27
CA ASP A 977 18.24 -41.76 -25.11
C ASP A 977 17.33 -40.79 -25.87
N GLY A 978 17.76 -39.52 -26.00
CA GLY A 978 17.02 -38.50 -26.74
C GLY A 978 17.01 -38.77 -28.26
N LEU A 979 15.94 -38.34 -28.95
CA LEU A 979 15.89 -38.53 -30.41
C LEU A 979 16.69 -37.44 -31.12
N LEU A 980 17.27 -37.79 -32.27
CA LEU A 980 18.17 -36.92 -33.02
C LEU A 980 17.42 -35.96 -33.97
N LEU A 981 17.85 -34.70 -34.00
CA LEU A 981 17.30 -33.66 -34.89
C LEU A 981 17.82 -33.83 -36.33
N ASP A 982 16.88 -33.89 -37.28
CA ASP A 982 17.18 -33.90 -38.72
C ASP A 982 16.97 -32.49 -39.29
N PHE A 983 18.08 -31.74 -39.46
CA PHE A 983 18.04 -30.40 -40.03
C PHE A 983 17.67 -30.38 -41.52
N ASP A 984 18.01 -31.43 -42.27
CA ASP A 984 17.82 -31.48 -43.72
C ASP A 984 16.35 -31.73 -44.06
N HIS A 985 15.67 -32.57 -43.27
CA HIS A 985 14.26 -32.90 -43.46
C HIS A 985 13.31 -32.13 -42.53
N HIS A 986 13.83 -31.21 -41.70
CA HIS A 986 13.06 -30.44 -40.72
C HIS A 986 12.18 -31.32 -39.82
N GLY A 987 12.78 -32.37 -39.26
CA GLY A 987 12.06 -33.42 -38.52
C GLY A 987 12.94 -34.19 -37.53
N ILE A 988 12.47 -35.38 -37.16
CA ILE A 988 13.21 -36.32 -36.31
C ILE A 988 13.90 -37.34 -37.22
N MET A 989 15.17 -37.60 -36.97
CA MET A 989 15.93 -38.55 -37.75
C MET A 989 15.48 -39.98 -37.49
N ASN A 990 15.32 -40.79 -38.54
CA ASN A 990 14.98 -42.22 -38.43
C ASN A 990 16.23 -43.08 -38.12
N SER A 991 17.02 -42.65 -37.14
CA SER A 991 18.25 -43.32 -36.66
C SER A 991 18.56 -42.81 -35.24
N MET A 992 19.16 -43.68 -34.41
CA MET A 992 19.71 -43.31 -33.10
C MET A 992 21.24 -43.09 -33.12
N ASP A 993 21.88 -43.30 -34.27
CA ASP A 993 23.33 -43.16 -34.43
C ASP A 993 23.66 -42.20 -35.58
N ASP A 994 24.23 -41.04 -35.23
CA ASP A 994 24.83 -40.08 -36.16
C ASP A 994 25.86 -39.19 -35.44
N GLY A 995 27.08 -39.11 -35.97
CA GLY A 995 28.18 -38.38 -35.32
C GLY A 995 28.11 -36.84 -35.41
N LYS A 996 27.08 -36.27 -36.02
CA LYS A 996 26.90 -34.81 -36.22
C LYS A 996 25.53 -34.29 -35.79
N ALA A 997 24.53 -35.15 -35.70
CA ALA A 997 23.22 -34.77 -35.22
C ALA A 997 23.26 -34.37 -33.74
N VAL A 998 22.25 -33.59 -33.34
CA VAL A 998 22.10 -33.09 -31.98
C VAL A 998 20.85 -33.70 -31.36
N ASP A 999 20.94 -33.99 -30.06
CA ASP A 999 19.82 -34.53 -29.30
C ASP A 999 18.74 -33.46 -29.11
N ILE A 1000 17.50 -33.87 -29.35
CA ILE A 1000 16.33 -33.11 -28.94
C ILE A 1000 16.00 -33.52 -27.51
N PHE A 1001 15.85 -32.55 -26.62
CA PHE A 1001 15.53 -32.82 -25.22
C PHE A 1001 14.11 -32.41 -24.83
N SER A 1002 13.39 -31.63 -25.66
CA SER A 1002 12.03 -31.17 -25.38
C SER A 1002 11.23 -30.98 -26.66
N TYR A 1003 9.98 -31.41 -26.65
CA TYR A 1003 9.08 -31.43 -27.79
C TYR A 1003 7.76 -30.76 -27.43
N ASN A 1004 7.34 -29.74 -28.18
CA ASN A 1004 6.05 -29.09 -27.98
C ASN A 1004 5.04 -29.60 -29.01
N ILE A 1005 3.98 -30.26 -28.52
CA ILE A 1005 2.85 -30.69 -29.35
C ILE A 1005 1.76 -29.62 -29.41
N ASP A 1006 1.11 -29.49 -30.57
CA ASP A 1006 0.01 -28.56 -30.77
C ASP A 1006 -1.34 -29.20 -30.42
N MET A 1007 -2.06 -28.61 -29.47
CA MET A 1007 -3.36 -29.11 -29.02
C MET A 1007 -4.51 -28.83 -29.99
N LYS A 1008 -4.30 -28.05 -31.06
CA LYS A 1008 -5.30 -27.84 -32.12
C LYS A 1008 -5.21 -28.88 -33.25
N GLY A 1009 -4.14 -29.66 -33.31
CA GLY A 1009 -3.87 -30.63 -34.38
C GLY A 1009 -4.17 -32.08 -34.00
N VAL A 1010 -5.18 -32.30 -33.15
CA VAL A 1010 -5.52 -33.63 -32.62
C VAL A 1010 -6.21 -34.46 -33.70
N GLU A 1011 -5.63 -35.62 -34.02
CA GLU A 1011 -6.25 -36.60 -34.91
C GLU A 1011 -6.62 -37.86 -34.12
N SER A 1012 -7.89 -38.26 -34.19
CA SER A 1012 -8.35 -39.58 -33.76
C SER A 1012 -8.09 -40.57 -34.88
N VAL A 1013 -7.34 -41.63 -34.60
CA VAL A 1013 -7.06 -42.72 -35.55
C VAL A 1013 -8.24 -43.68 -35.62
#